data_AF-K5WG98-F1
#
_entry.id   AF-K5WG98-F1
#
_cell.length_a   1.000
_cell.length_b   1.000
_cell.length_c   1.000
_cell.angle_alpha   90.00
_cell.angle_beta   90.00
_cell.angle_gamma   90.00
#
_symmetry.space_group_name_H-M   'P 1'
#
loop_
_entity.id
_entity.type
_entity.pdbx_description
1 polymer ?
#
loop_
_entity_poly.entity_id
_entity_poly.type
_entity_poly.pdbx_seq_one_letter_code
_entity_poly.pdbx_strand_id
1 'polypeptide(L)'
;MEEETDLDTGDFDLGGDIEYEDITKPGDTTAKHDNDAWLPYPSKVHFLLDMIDTLPRLRISGSIMKTILWPLRECEVKNIPSYKKFRDMQENLRKEAGIPTIQWQSPQGNTFSFNDPIALVANDWTNPLVAPHLRVYPSIPKDGIISETWHASKWRRDMDRRFLSPMYANGDQHFYVDELAKLKDGRFVVPIRWLMNEADHSVYADMWVIHISGDLLATIDHANTVLIPASNLEFNMLDLQDRTEIPTWSAETIAAGHPQRMPNPDRALADGDELYTSFIDIFGDDVSGNQSKSWNKHWNVYITHRNLPRKMLQQQYNVHFVSTSQHASVSEQFHGIYERIRSTHDRPVKIKQRPGRDIQIRLRPFCGPGDNPSQSEITGHIGGNGNHPCRKCHVGGTQKDKETLEGFRRFFEPGIPRSSTENIACLEAQLAVASLGKAQRVKEMQSASGVKDSFTQHWIDYFLSHSRSFHKENPTVAPERIQAILQGWVSGNSSLVYNPYLQAVDWDITHDTPVELLHTVLLGVVKYSWHMAHTSFSAENKKTYTMRLGATERRSLSADAFQAPYMVQYANSLVGRQLKVLAQVNTFHIHDLVSANIYALARAVGELTALLWFPEIRNMEIYLCDIRTAVANVLDYAALVNPSKIIKKIKYHYLTHIEEDIQRFGPLIGVMTENYESYNSVFRACSVLSNHLSPSRDIAHQLSRQETAKHILSGGSWFSHSSNGWVEPGFGVQRLIEANPHLRRLHGWPGSSRHTVLNPKVKTHAGKWEYKALRWTETSGVKAVNPDPEWESLMWYPCKKLISQYSDACGVGSWVFATSPFAVADETLTGKIVSILRCVNNVSQCIVLLDVFEMASTRHPIFDMPVLSRRLGEARVVAVSGKAILFDYNVQHDCYAARCSSNPQELIQQNHAQAGTTQAVIVHAAPEQYVINTHSLHNPHLIRQTVSRQLIAPVLKHIDRDSLHNEQARSLQTARLRSR
;
A
#
# COMPACT_ATOMS: atom_id res chain seq x y z
N MET A 1 31.43 33.12 -4.92
CA MET A 1 31.62 33.61 -6.30
C MET A 1 32.82 32.87 -6.85
N GLU A 2 32.56 31.74 -7.47
CA GLU A 2 33.39 31.10 -8.48
C GLU A 2 32.35 30.50 -9.43
N GLU A 3 32.36 30.96 -10.69
CA GLU A 3 31.48 30.50 -11.76
C GLU A 3 31.93 29.10 -12.19
N GLU A 4 31.16 28.08 -11.82
CA GLU A 4 31.28 26.76 -12.45
C GLU A 4 30.38 26.70 -13.68
N THR A 5 31.02 26.57 -14.83
CA THR A 5 30.41 26.34 -16.14
C THR A 5 29.66 25.01 -16.16
N ASP A 6 28.35 25.06 -16.40
CA ASP A 6 27.47 23.92 -16.67
C ASP A 6 27.97 23.12 -17.89
N LEU A 7 28.56 21.94 -17.64
CA LEU A 7 28.88 20.97 -18.68
C LEU A 7 27.71 20.00 -18.88
N ASP A 8 27.09 20.18 -20.04
CA ASP A 8 26.22 19.33 -20.85
C ASP A 8 25.84 17.93 -20.31
N THR A 9 24.53 17.68 -20.20
CA THR A 9 23.96 16.36 -19.93
C THR A 9 24.04 15.48 -21.17
N GLY A 10 25.19 14.85 -21.39
CA GLY A 10 25.44 13.95 -22.52
C GLY A 10 24.62 12.65 -22.46
N ASP A 11 23.66 12.54 -23.36
CA ASP A 11 22.92 11.31 -23.70
C ASP A 11 23.87 10.35 -24.47
N PHE A 12 23.71 9.04 -24.29
CA PHE A 12 24.54 8.01 -24.94
C PHE A 12 24.37 8.05 -26.47
N ASP A 13 25.32 8.67 -27.17
CA ASP A 13 25.29 8.85 -28.62
C ASP A 13 25.92 7.64 -29.35
N LEU A 14 25.07 6.81 -29.96
CA LEU A 14 25.48 5.79 -30.92
C LEU A 14 25.18 6.31 -32.33
N GLY A 15 26.08 7.12 -32.89
CA GLY A 15 26.17 7.33 -34.33
C GLY A 15 26.31 8.81 -34.75
N GLY A 16 27.33 9.04 -35.60
CA GLY A 16 27.78 10.32 -36.17
C GLY A 16 26.73 11.40 -36.39
N ASP A 17 27.12 12.61 -35.96
CA ASP A 17 26.43 13.87 -36.19
C ASP A 17 26.06 14.07 -37.67
N ILE A 18 24.76 14.14 -37.92
CA ILE A 18 24.23 14.87 -39.08
C ILE A 18 23.48 16.06 -38.50
N GLU A 19 24.16 17.20 -38.40
CA GLU A 19 23.52 18.48 -38.14
C GLU A 19 22.70 18.86 -39.37
N TYR A 20 21.37 18.84 -39.23
CA TYR A 20 20.46 19.45 -40.20
C TYR A 20 20.27 20.93 -39.82
N GLU A 21 20.80 21.82 -40.65
CA GLU A 21 20.67 23.27 -40.53
C GLU A 21 19.19 23.74 -40.61
N ASP A 22 18.93 24.87 -39.94
CA ASP A 22 17.63 25.54 -39.81
C ASP A 22 17.03 25.96 -41.17
N ILE A 23 15.81 25.49 -41.48
CA ILE A 23 14.92 26.15 -42.44
C ILE A 23 13.73 26.70 -41.66
N THR A 24 13.86 27.93 -41.17
CA THR A 24 12.73 28.72 -40.67
C THR A 24 12.14 29.53 -41.81
N LYS A 25 10.91 29.20 -42.25
CA LYS A 25 10.09 30.14 -43.03
C LYS A 25 9.26 30.99 -42.06
N PRO A 26 9.30 32.34 -42.15
CA PRO A 26 8.44 33.19 -41.34
C PRO A 26 7.02 33.19 -41.92
N GLY A 27 6.02 32.97 -41.08
CA GLY A 27 4.63 33.02 -41.53
C GLY A 27 3.60 32.79 -40.43
N ASP A 28 3.26 33.89 -39.76
CA ASP A 28 1.90 34.44 -39.62
C ASP A 28 1.47 34.73 -38.17
N THR A 29 1.33 36.02 -37.90
CA THR A 29 1.14 36.71 -36.61
C THR A 29 -0.33 36.74 -36.17
N THR A 30 -1.06 35.62 -36.24
CA THR A 30 -2.46 35.55 -35.80
C THR A 30 -2.67 34.87 -34.45
N ALA A 31 -1.60 34.45 -33.76
CA ALA A 31 -1.64 33.59 -32.57
C ALA A 31 -1.84 34.30 -31.21
N LYS A 32 -2.56 35.44 -31.13
CA LYS A 32 -2.81 36.07 -29.80
C LYS A 32 -3.90 35.36 -28.97
N HIS A 33 -4.75 34.54 -29.58
CA HIS A 33 -5.82 33.81 -28.85
C HIS A 33 -5.47 32.35 -28.50
N ASP A 34 -4.36 31.79 -29.01
CA ASP A 34 -3.98 30.37 -28.84
C ASP A 34 -2.82 30.16 -27.84
N ASN A 35 -2.15 31.24 -27.41
CA ASN A 35 -0.93 31.15 -26.58
C ASN A 35 -1.19 30.64 -25.15
N ASP A 36 -2.31 31.00 -24.52
CA ASP A 36 -2.61 30.57 -23.13
C ASP A 36 -3.27 29.18 -23.09
N ALA A 37 -3.78 28.69 -24.23
CA ALA A 37 -4.48 27.40 -24.31
C ALA A 37 -3.59 26.21 -23.92
N TRP A 38 -2.28 26.33 -24.16
CA TRP A 38 -1.32 25.24 -23.97
C TRP A 38 -0.34 25.48 -22.81
N LEU A 39 -0.52 26.54 -22.03
CA LEU A 39 0.32 26.86 -20.87
C LEU A 39 0.52 25.62 -19.97
N PRO A 40 1.76 25.31 -19.52
CA PRO A 40 3.01 26.08 -19.68
C PRO A 40 3.75 25.84 -21.01
N TYR A 41 3.19 25.04 -21.92
CA TYR A 41 3.83 24.70 -23.19
C TYR A 41 3.64 25.80 -24.23
N PRO A 42 4.66 26.11 -25.04
CA PRO A 42 4.55 27.12 -26.10
C PRO A 42 3.52 26.77 -27.20
N SER A 43 3.17 25.50 -27.35
CA SER A 43 2.18 25.02 -28.32
C SER A 43 1.74 23.59 -28.04
N LYS A 44 0.65 23.16 -28.68
CA LYS A 44 0.19 21.76 -28.69
C LYS A 44 1.30 20.76 -29.05
N VAL A 45 2.15 21.10 -30.01
CA VAL A 45 3.24 20.22 -30.48
C VAL A 45 4.26 20.00 -29.38
N HIS A 46 4.67 21.06 -28.67
CA HIS A 46 5.61 20.96 -27.55
C HIS A 46 5.04 20.10 -26.44
N PHE A 47 3.75 20.31 -26.12
CA PHE A 47 3.02 19.50 -25.16
C PHE A 47 3.02 18.00 -25.52
N LEU A 48 2.68 17.66 -26.77
CA LEU A 48 2.62 16.26 -27.21
C LEU A 48 4.00 15.58 -27.18
N LEU A 49 5.05 16.29 -27.55
CA LEU A 49 6.42 15.78 -27.49
C LEU A 49 6.88 15.56 -26.05
N ASP A 50 6.61 16.50 -25.15
CA ASP A 50 6.94 16.38 -23.72
C ASP A 50 6.15 15.23 -23.06
N MET A 51 4.88 15.08 -23.41
CA MET A 51 4.04 13.98 -22.94
C MET A 51 4.61 12.61 -23.34
N ILE A 52 5.13 12.46 -24.56
CA ILE A 52 5.80 11.22 -24.99
C ILE A 52 7.11 10.99 -24.22
N ASP A 53 7.92 12.03 -24.03
CA ASP A 53 9.23 11.98 -23.35
C ASP A 53 9.09 11.68 -21.84
N THR A 54 7.94 12.02 -21.25
CA THR A 54 7.66 11.86 -19.81
C THR A 54 6.81 10.62 -19.49
N LEU A 55 6.57 9.72 -20.45
CA LEU A 55 5.84 8.47 -20.19
C LEU A 55 6.60 7.58 -19.18
N PRO A 56 6.00 7.17 -18.05
CA PRO A 56 6.70 6.45 -16.99
C PRO A 56 7.29 5.09 -17.42
N ARG A 57 6.59 4.36 -18.31
CA ARG A 57 6.95 2.99 -18.72
C ARG A 57 7.46 2.87 -20.15
N LEU A 58 7.41 3.96 -20.92
CA LEU A 58 7.77 4.00 -22.35
C LEU A 58 8.83 5.09 -22.58
N ARG A 59 9.82 5.15 -21.69
CA ARG A 59 10.91 6.13 -21.79
C ARG A 59 11.66 5.93 -23.12
N ILE A 60 11.89 7.04 -23.82
CA ILE A 60 12.63 7.07 -25.08
C ILE A 60 13.98 7.76 -24.88
N SER A 61 14.98 7.39 -25.68
CA SER A 61 16.29 8.05 -25.69
C SER A 61 16.25 9.35 -26.49
N GLY A 62 17.25 10.22 -26.30
CA GLY A 62 17.44 11.39 -27.15
C GLY A 62 17.48 11.06 -28.64
N SER A 63 18.14 9.97 -29.04
CA SER A 63 18.20 9.52 -30.44
C SER A 63 16.82 9.14 -30.99
N ILE A 64 15.97 8.48 -30.19
CA ILE A 64 14.59 8.19 -30.58
C ILE A 64 13.79 9.51 -30.70
N MET A 65 13.97 10.45 -29.77
CA MET A 65 13.31 11.75 -29.87
C MET A 65 13.74 12.51 -31.13
N LYS A 66 15.05 12.56 -31.45
CA LYS A 66 15.56 13.12 -32.72
C LYS A 66 14.90 12.43 -33.92
N THR A 67 14.74 11.11 -33.87
CA THR A 67 14.05 10.29 -34.89
C THR A 67 12.55 10.55 -34.97
N ILE A 68 11.88 10.99 -33.90
CA ILE A 68 10.48 11.41 -33.93
C ILE A 68 10.35 12.82 -34.53
N LEU A 69 11.28 13.72 -34.23
CA LEU A 69 11.28 15.08 -34.75
C LEU A 69 11.51 15.13 -36.27
N TRP A 70 12.40 14.28 -36.80
CA TRP A 70 12.70 14.19 -38.22
C TRP A 70 11.47 13.97 -39.14
N PRO A 71 10.68 12.89 -39.00
CA PRO A 71 9.54 12.62 -39.88
C PRO A 71 8.42 13.64 -39.72
N LEU A 72 8.28 14.28 -38.54
CA LEU A 72 7.33 15.37 -38.37
C LEU A 72 7.72 16.61 -39.21
N ARG A 73 9.02 16.86 -39.38
CA ARG A 73 9.52 17.90 -40.30
C ARG A 73 9.32 17.51 -41.76
N GLU A 74 9.60 16.27 -42.13
CA GLU A 74 9.34 15.75 -43.48
C GLU A 74 7.85 15.78 -43.84
N CYS A 75 6.96 15.64 -42.85
CA CYS A 75 5.50 15.79 -43.02
C CYS A 75 5.01 17.25 -42.94
N GLU A 76 5.91 18.24 -42.96
CA GLU A 76 5.62 19.68 -42.92
C GLU A 76 4.74 20.12 -41.72
N VAL A 77 4.87 19.44 -40.56
CA VAL A 77 4.15 19.84 -39.35
C VAL A 77 4.71 21.18 -38.84
N LYS A 78 3.82 22.15 -38.61
CA LYS A 78 4.20 23.48 -38.11
C LYS A 78 4.67 23.44 -36.65
N ASN A 79 5.52 24.39 -36.25
CA ASN A 79 5.97 24.61 -34.86
C ASN A 79 6.76 23.44 -34.23
N ILE A 80 7.50 22.68 -35.03
CA ILE A 80 8.38 21.61 -34.53
C ILE A 80 9.67 22.23 -33.97
N PRO A 81 9.99 22.04 -32.67
CA PRO A 81 11.23 22.57 -32.10
C PRO A 81 12.48 21.84 -32.62
N SER A 82 13.64 22.49 -32.55
CA SER A 82 14.92 21.77 -32.58
C SER A 82 15.04 20.92 -31.32
N TYR A 83 15.85 19.84 -31.36
CA TYR A 83 16.05 19.00 -30.18
C TYR A 83 16.58 19.82 -29.00
N LYS A 84 17.52 20.74 -29.25
CA LYS A 84 18.03 21.69 -28.27
C LYS A 84 16.93 22.60 -27.70
N LYS A 85 16.15 23.29 -28.55
CA LYS A 85 15.04 24.15 -28.09
C LYS A 85 13.99 23.38 -27.28
N PHE A 86 13.75 22.11 -27.62
CA PHE A 86 12.87 21.24 -26.86
C PHE A 86 13.43 20.93 -25.46
N ARG A 87 14.72 20.61 -25.34
CA ARG A 87 15.37 20.42 -24.03
C ARG A 87 15.42 21.70 -23.20
N ASP A 88 15.71 22.85 -23.83
CA ASP A 88 15.69 24.16 -23.17
C ASP A 88 14.29 24.49 -22.60
N MET A 89 13.22 24.18 -23.36
CA MET A 89 11.85 24.33 -22.91
C MET A 89 11.54 23.44 -21.70
N GLN A 90 11.97 22.17 -21.72
CA GLN A 90 11.78 21.25 -20.59
C GLN A 90 12.55 21.71 -19.34
N GLU A 91 13.73 22.28 -19.52
CA GLU A 91 14.55 22.82 -18.44
C GLU A 91 13.92 24.09 -17.83
N ASN A 92 13.37 24.98 -18.66
CA ASN A 92 12.60 26.13 -18.18
C ASN A 92 11.34 25.70 -17.44
N LEU A 93 10.63 24.68 -17.96
CA LEU A 93 9.47 24.12 -17.28
C LEU A 93 9.83 23.54 -15.90
N ARG A 94 10.99 22.89 -15.79
CA ARG A 94 11.50 22.38 -14.51
C ARG A 94 11.76 23.51 -13.51
N LYS A 95 12.33 24.63 -13.94
CA LYS A 95 12.59 25.79 -13.06
C LYS A 95 11.30 26.48 -12.63
N GLU A 96 10.29 26.54 -13.50
CA GLU A 96 9.03 27.26 -13.24
C GLU A 96 8.00 26.44 -12.47
N ALA A 97 7.80 25.18 -12.85
CA ALA A 97 6.72 24.32 -12.34
C ALA A 97 7.24 23.01 -11.72
N GLY A 98 8.55 22.76 -11.84
CA GLY A 98 9.13 21.48 -11.50
C GLY A 98 9.31 21.26 -10.01
N ILE A 99 9.41 19.98 -9.66
CA ILE A 99 9.74 19.55 -8.30
C ILE A 99 11.24 19.79 -8.07
N PRO A 100 11.64 20.59 -7.08
CA PRO A 100 13.05 20.86 -6.81
C PRO A 100 13.80 19.55 -6.52
N THR A 101 14.96 19.38 -7.16
CA THR A 101 15.90 18.31 -6.81
C THR A 101 17.02 18.90 -5.96
N ILE A 102 17.20 18.39 -4.75
CA ILE A 102 18.14 18.87 -3.74
C ILE A 102 19.38 17.99 -3.77
N GLN A 103 20.57 18.61 -3.80
CA GLN A 103 21.85 17.93 -3.57
C GLN A 103 22.12 17.87 -2.07
N TRP A 104 22.59 16.73 -1.59
CA TRP A 104 22.83 16.51 -0.17
C TRP A 104 24.08 15.65 0.08
N GLN A 105 24.77 15.92 1.18
CA GLN A 105 25.83 15.07 1.71
C GLN A 105 25.41 14.52 3.07
N SER A 106 25.39 13.19 3.20
CA SER A 106 25.10 12.52 4.46
C SER A 106 26.17 12.81 5.52
N PRO A 107 25.87 12.63 6.82
CA PRO A 107 26.87 12.73 7.89
C PRO A 107 28.08 11.80 7.71
N GLN A 108 27.94 10.73 6.90
CA GLN A 108 29.01 9.77 6.60
C GLN A 108 29.84 10.15 5.35
N GLY A 109 29.54 11.29 4.71
CA GLY A 109 30.26 11.83 3.57
C GLY A 109 29.73 11.43 2.19
N ASN A 110 28.77 10.50 2.11
CA ASN A 110 28.16 10.10 0.83
C ASN A 110 27.25 11.20 0.28
N THR A 111 27.41 11.53 -1.01
CA THR A 111 26.59 12.50 -1.72
C THR A 111 25.48 11.83 -2.53
N PHE A 112 24.32 12.48 -2.60
CA PHE A 112 23.16 12.03 -3.38
C PHE A 112 22.21 13.19 -3.66
N SER A 113 21.28 12.98 -4.58
CA SER A 113 20.23 13.92 -4.92
C SER A 113 18.86 13.33 -4.65
N PHE A 114 17.93 14.16 -4.17
CA PHE A 114 16.54 13.75 -3.94
C PHE A 114 15.54 14.84 -4.33
N ASN A 115 14.36 14.44 -4.78
CA ASN A 115 13.25 15.33 -5.08
C ASN A 115 12.58 15.79 -3.78
N ASP A 116 12.26 17.08 -3.67
CA ASP A 116 11.75 17.65 -2.43
C ASP A 116 10.40 17.02 -2.04
N PRO A 117 10.33 16.26 -0.92
CA PRO A 117 9.09 15.64 -0.47
C PRO A 117 8.00 16.68 -0.18
N ILE A 118 8.39 17.90 0.18
CA ILE A 118 7.45 19.00 0.43
C ILE A 118 6.70 19.35 -0.85
N ALA A 119 7.42 19.55 -1.96
CA ALA A 119 6.81 19.93 -3.24
C ALA A 119 5.96 18.78 -3.81
N LEU A 120 6.37 17.52 -3.61
CA LEU A 120 5.58 16.35 -3.98
C LEU A 120 4.21 16.35 -3.28
N VAL A 121 4.21 16.50 -1.94
CA VAL A 121 2.97 16.54 -1.15
C VAL A 121 2.15 17.80 -1.43
N ALA A 122 2.80 18.95 -1.63
CA ALA A 122 2.11 20.19 -1.98
C ALA A 122 1.36 20.08 -3.33
N ASN A 123 1.94 19.38 -4.31
CA ASN A 123 1.26 19.10 -5.57
C ASN A 123 0.01 18.24 -5.37
N ASP A 124 0.00 17.28 -4.45
CA ASP A 124 -1.22 16.50 -4.15
C ASP A 124 -2.37 17.37 -3.65
N TRP A 125 -2.06 18.43 -2.91
CA TRP A 125 -3.03 19.40 -2.38
C TRP A 125 -3.58 20.35 -3.43
N THR A 126 -2.86 20.58 -4.53
CA THR A 126 -3.29 21.44 -5.64
C THR A 126 -3.71 20.64 -6.88
N ASN A 127 -3.61 19.32 -6.83
CA ASN A 127 -4.05 18.43 -7.89
C ASN A 127 -5.57 18.16 -7.75
N PRO A 128 -6.40 18.57 -8.72
CA PRO A 128 -7.85 18.45 -8.61
C PRO A 128 -8.35 16.99 -8.64
N LEU A 129 -7.51 16.03 -9.01
CA LEU A 129 -7.83 14.60 -8.97
C LEU A 129 -7.46 13.94 -7.64
N VAL A 130 -6.62 14.57 -6.83
CA VAL A 130 -6.07 14.02 -5.59
C VAL A 130 -6.62 14.77 -4.38
N ALA A 131 -6.55 16.10 -4.41
CA ALA A 131 -6.95 16.98 -3.32
C ALA A 131 -8.36 16.71 -2.76
N PRO A 132 -9.41 16.42 -3.57
CA PRO A 132 -10.75 16.12 -3.05
C PRO A 132 -10.84 14.86 -2.19
N HIS A 133 -9.83 13.98 -2.26
CA HIS A 133 -9.79 12.72 -1.54
C HIS A 133 -8.92 12.77 -0.27
N LEU A 134 -8.19 13.87 -0.04
CA LEU A 134 -7.35 14.04 1.14
C LEU A 134 -8.19 14.17 2.42
N ARG A 135 -7.86 13.38 3.43
CA ARG A 135 -8.45 13.45 4.78
C ARG A 135 -7.49 14.12 5.75
N VAL A 136 -7.93 15.20 6.41
CA VAL A 136 -7.11 15.94 7.40
C VAL A 136 -7.34 15.51 8.83
N TYR A 137 -8.46 14.84 9.10
CA TYR A 137 -8.85 14.36 10.42
C TYR A 137 -9.07 12.85 10.37
N PRO A 138 -8.84 12.14 11.50
CA PRO A 138 -9.37 10.79 11.65
C PRO A 138 -10.91 10.81 11.54
N SER A 139 -11.50 9.67 11.17
CA SER A 139 -12.95 9.61 10.92
C SER A 139 -13.71 8.68 11.85
N ILE A 140 -14.97 9.05 12.11
CA ILE A 140 -15.99 8.17 12.65
C ILE A 140 -16.71 7.54 11.44
N PRO A 141 -16.53 6.22 11.19
CA PRO A 141 -17.16 5.57 10.05
C PRO A 141 -18.68 5.55 10.22
N LYS A 142 -19.40 5.85 9.14
CA LYS A 142 -20.87 5.98 9.13
C LYS A 142 -21.63 4.71 9.54
N ASP A 143 -21.02 3.55 9.32
CA ASP A 143 -21.59 2.21 9.50
C ASP A 143 -20.76 1.36 10.46
N GLY A 144 -19.79 1.97 11.15
CA GLY A 144 -18.84 1.27 12.03
C GLY A 144 -17.76 0.48 11.30
N ILE A 145 -17.73 0.47 9.96
CA ILE A 145 -16.80 -0.34 9.17
C ILE A 145 -15.41 0.29 9.12
N ILE A 146 -14.40 -0.49 9.49
CA ILE A 146 -12.98 -0.09 9.46
C ILE A 146 -12.37 -0.53 8.14
N SER A 147 -12.10 0.42 7.24
CA SER A 147 -11.53 0.19 5.91
C SER A 147 -10.25 0.97 5.64
N GLU A 148 -9.98 2.00 6.46
CA GLU A 148 -8.91 2.97 6.25
C GLU A 148 -8.12 3.21 7.56
N THR A 149 -6.87 3.65 7.44
CA THR A 149 -5.99 3.91 8.60
C THR A 149 -6.51 4.99 9.53
N TRP A 150 -7.27 5.97 9.01
CA TRP A 150 -7.92 7.01 9.82
C TRP A 150 -9.13 6.51 10.63
N HIS A 151 -9.61 5.29 10.39
CA HIS A 151 -10.59 4.61 11.26
C HIS A 151 -9.90 3.83 12.40
N ALA A 152 -8.62 3.48 12.21
CA ALA A 152 -7.85 2.61 13.08
C ALA A 152 -7.22 3.38 14.26
N SER A 153 -6.78 2.63 15.28
CA SER A 153 -6.42 3.21 16.58
C SER A 153 -5.26 4.20 16.49
N LYS A 154 -4.28 3.96 15.60
CA LYS A 154 -3.09 4.80 15.52
C LYS A 154 -3.46 6.27 15.31
N TRP A 155 -4.15 6.57 14.21
CA TRP A 155 -4.54 7.94 13.91
C TRP A 155 -5.72 8.39 14.78
N ARG A 156 -6.69 7.50 15.04
CA ARG A 156 -7.91 7.87 15.76
C ARG A 156 -7.68 8.15 17.25
N ARG A 157 -6.74 7.46 17.90
CA ARG A 157 -6.56 7.46 19.37
C ARG A 157 -5.11 7.63 19.81
N ASP A 158 -4.19 6.88 19.24
CA ASP A 158 -2.88 6.63 19.88
C ASP A 158 -1.85 7.74 19.61
N MET A 159 -1.90 8.36 18.43
CA MET A 159 -0.98 9.45 18.08
C MET A 159 -1.17 10.66 19.00
N ASP A 160 -0.05 11.26 19.42
CA ASP A 160 -0.04 12.51 20.18
C ASP A 160 -0.77 13.60 19.38
N ARG A 161 -1.72 14.26 20.04
CA ARG A 161 -2.59 15.28 19.43
C ARG A 161 -1.80 16.45 18.82
N ARG A 162 -0.59 16.74 19.34
CA ARG A 162 0.29 17.79 18.82
C ARG A 162 0.80 17.50 17.40
N PHE A 163 0.77 16.24 16.98
CA PHE A 163 1.19 15.84 15.64
C PHE A 163 0.02 15.83 14.65
N LEU A 164 -1.22 15.79 15.13
CA LEU A 164 -2.42 15.82 14.29
C LEU A 164 -2.66 17.22 13.70
N SER A 165 -3.67 17.33 12.84
CA SER A 165 -4.15 18.64 12.37
C SER A 165 -4.64 19.46 13.57
N PRO A 166 -4.05 20.63 13.84
CA PRO A 166 -4.22 21.31 15.13
C PRO A 166 -5.56 22.05 15.25
N MET A 167 -6.20 22.39 14.13
CA MET A 167 -7.36 23.28 14.15
C MET A 167 -8.54 22.79 13.31
N TYR A 168 -9.70 23.35 13.62
CA TYR A 168 -10.92 23.37 12.80
C TYR A 168 -11.24 24.81 12.39
N ALA A 169 -11.55 24.99 11.11
CA ALA A 169 -11.94 26.28 10.53
C ALA A 169 -13.46 26.37 10.39
N ASN A 170 -14.06 27.41 10.95
CA ASN A 170 -15.45 27.80 10.73
C ASN A 170 -15.50 29.20 10.10
N GLY A 171 -15.32 29.28 8.78
CA GLY A 171 -15.00 30.55 8.13
C GLY A 171 -13.67 31.08 8.64
N ASP A 172 -13.61 32.37 8.98
CA ASP A 172 -12.41 33.04 9.51
C ASP A 172 -12.14 32.73 10.99
N GLN A 173 -13.04 31.99 11.65
CA GLN A 173 -12.92 31.62 13.06
C GLN A 173 -12.24 30.26 13.20
N HIS A 174 -11.02 30.25 13.75
CA HIS A 174 -10.23 29.03 13.92
C HIS A 174 -10.24 28.56 15.38
N PHE A 175 -10.57 27.29 15.60
CA PHE A 175 -10.53 26.63 16.90
C PHE A 175 -9.34 25.67 16.93
N TYR A 176 -8.43 25.81 17.88
CA TYR A 176 -7.28 24.92 18.02
C TYR A 176 -7.50 23.91 19.15
N VAL A 177 -6.82 22.76 19.03
CA VAL A 177 -6.70 21.82 20.14
C VAL A 177 -5.93 22.46 21.30
N ASP A 178 -6.19 21.98 22.51
CA ASP A 178 -5.59 22.45 23.76
C ASP A 178 -5.84 23.95 24.04
N GLU A 179 -6.87 24.55 23.42
CA GLU A 179 -7.34 25.91 23.71
C GLU A 179 -8.73 25.94 24.34
N LEU A 180 -8.97 27.00 25.12
CA LEU A 180 -10.31 27.33 25.60
C LEU A 180 -11.24 27.68 24.44
N ALA A 181 -12.43 27.08 24.44
CA ALA A 181 -13.53 27.47 23.59
C ALA A 181 -14.84 27.49 24.38
N LYS A 182 -15.82 28.25 23.88
CA LYS A 182 -17.16 28.34 24.45
C LYS A 182 -18.19 27.78 23.47
N LEU A 183 -19.09 26.96 23.99
CA LEU A 183 -20.23 26.41 23.24
C LEU A 183 -21.39 27.41 23.20
N LYS A 184 -22.28 27.24 22.23
CA LYS A 184 -23.53 28.02 22.08
C LYS A 184 -24.47 27.97 23.30
N ASP A 185 -24.33 26.94 24.14
CA ASP A 185 -25.09 26.81 25.39
C ASP A 185 -24.40 27.48 26.60
N GLY A 186 -23.27 28.15 26.37
CA GLY A 186 -22.52 28.90 27.36
C GLY A 186 -21.45 28.09 28.10
N ARG A 187 -21.37 26.76 27.92
CA ARG A 187 -20.35 25.93 28.58
C ARG A 187 -18.97 26.14 27.97
N PHE A 188 -17.95 26.06 28.81
CA PHE A 188 -16.54 26.09 28.39
C PHE A 188 -16.00 24.67 28.18
N VAL A 189 -15.19 24.52 27.15
CA VAL A 189 -14.57 23.25 26.73
C VAL A 189 -13.15 23.48 26.22
N VAL A 190 -12.37 22.40 26.14
CA VAL A 190 -11.07 22.38 25.47
C VAL A 190 -11.10 21.29 24.39
N PRO A 191 -11.09 21.63 23.09
CA PRO A 191 -10.94 20.64 22.03
C PRO A 191 -9.61 19.90 22.15
N ILE A 192 -9.63 18.57 21.98
CA ILE A 192 -8.41 17.74 22.10
C ILE A 192 -8.10 16.95 20.85
N ARG A 193 -9.11 16.67 20.01
CA ARG A 193 -8.95 15.97 18.73
C ARG A 193 -10.12 16.25 17.80
N TRP A 194 -9.83 16.68 16.58
CA TRP A 194 -10.83 16.86 15.53
C TRP A 194 -11.11 15.54 14.82
N LEU A 195 -12.38 15.27 14.51
CA LEU A 195 -12.88 14.05 13.89
C LEU A 195 -13.83 14.39 12.74
N MET A 196 -13.75 13.67 11.64
CA MET A 196 -14.74 13.74 10.56
C MET A 196 -15.82 12.70 10.79
N ASN A 197 -17.10 13.09 10.86
CA ASN A 197 -18.19 12.13 10.84
C ASN A 197 -18.58 11.81 9.39
N GLU A 198 -18.41 10.55 8.98
CA GLU A 198 -18.69 10.16 7.59
C GLU A 198 -20.18 10.02 7.28
N ALA A 199 -21.05 9.99 8.30
CA ALA A 199 -22.50 9.88 8.12
C ALA A 199 -23.12 11.19 7.62
N ASP A 200 -22.67 12.33 8.16
CA ASP A 200 -23.21 13.67 7.86
C ASP A 200 -22.17 14.63 7.26
N HIS A 201 -20.91 14.19 7.11
CA HIS A 201 -19.78 14.98 6.63
C HIS A 201 -19.45 16.22 7.46
N SER A 202 -19.89 16.25 8.72
CA SER A 202 -19.58 17.33 9.65
C SER A 202 -18.37 16.99 10.54
N VAL A 203 -17.72 18.04 11.04
CA VAL A 203 -16.58 17.91 11.96
C VAL A 203 -17.12 17.84 13.39
N TYR A 204 -16.59 16.90 14.14
CA TYR A 204 -16.76 16.74 15.58
C TYR A 204 -15.42 16.96 16.27
N ALA A 205 -15.44 17.12 17.58
CA ALA A 205 -14.23 17.02 18.38
C ALA A 205 -14.47 16.21 19.66
N ASP A 206 -13.46 15.43 20.03
CA ASP A 206 -13.29 15.03 21.42
C ASP A 206 -12.89 16.29 22.20
N MET A 207 -13.54 16.54 23.33
CA MET A 207 -13.34 17.74 24.14
C MET A 207 -13.30 17.39 25.63
N TRP A 208 -12.44 18.09 26.38
CA TRP A 208 -12.54 18.13 27.84
C TRP A 208 -13.56 19.17 28.27
N VAL A 209 -14.38 18.83 29.27
CA VAL A 209 -15.34 19.75 29.87
C VAL A 209 -14.65 20.58 30.94
N ILE A 210 -15.01 21.86 31.04
CA ILE A 210 -14.56 22.73 32.13
C ILE A 210 -15.67 22.86 33.17
N HIS A 211 -15.34 22.55 34.43
CA HIS A 211 -16.23 22.77 35.56
C HIS A 211 -15.88 24.09 36.24
N ILE A 212 -16.89 24.93 36.47
CA ILE A 212 -16.75 26.16 37.25
C ILE A 212 -17.32 25.88 38.65
N SER A 213 -16.45 25.94 39.65
CA SER A 213 -16.81 25.76 41.06
C SER A 213 -17.61 26.96 41.61
N GLY A 214 -18.22 26.81 42.79
CA GLY A 214 -18.95 27.90 43.47
C GLY A 214 -18.11 29.15 43.73
N ASP A 215 -16.77 29.00 43.79
CA ASP A 215 -15.80 30.08 43.94
C ASP A 215 -15.39 30.74 42.60
N LEU A 216 -16.12 30.43 41.51
CA LEU A 216 -15.89 30.90 40.15
C LEU A 216 -14.55 30.49 39.54
N LEU A 217 -13.90 29.46 40.09
CA LEU A 217 -12.68 28.88 39.54
C LEU A 217 -13.00 27.76 38.54
N ALA A 218 -12.40 27.86 37.35
CA ALA A 218 -12.50 26.89 36.27
C ALA A 218 -11.44 25.79 36.38
N THR A 219 -11.87 24.53 36.32
CA THR A 219 -11.02 23.34 36.29
C THR A 219 -11.29 22.51 35.04
N ILE A 220 -10.23 22.12 34.33
CA ILE A 220 -10.33 21.18 33.19
C ILE A 220 -10.45 19.76 33.72
N ASP A 221 -11.49 19.04 33.30
CA ASP A 221 -11.72 17.64 33.65
C ASP A 221 -11.06 16.70 32.63
N HIS A 222 -9.86 16.20 32.94
CA HIS A 222 -9.13 15.28 32.06
C HIS A 222 -9.76 13.88 32.00
N ALA A 223 -10.58 13.50 32.98
CA ALA A 223 -11.17 12.17 33.06
C ALA A 223 -12.40 12.03 32.16
N ASN A 224 -13.14 13.12 31.95
CA ASN A 224 -14.36 13.13 31.17
C ASN A 224 -14.15 13.80 29.79
N THR A 225 -13.97 12.96 28.78
CA THR A 225 -13.97 13.38 27.37
C THR A 225 -15.38 13.23 26.78
N VAL A 226 -15.86 14.27 26.11
CA VAL A 226 -17.15 14.27 25.41
C VAL A 226 -16.96 14.50 23.92
N LEU A 227 -17.79 13.85 23.11
CA LEU A 227 -17.81 14.04 21.66
C LEU A 227 -18.88 15.08 21.29
N ILE A 228 -18.47 16.21 20.73
CA ILE A 228 -19.37 17.33 20.42
C ILE A 228 -19.22 17.75 18.95
N PRO A 229 -20.32 18.03 18.21
CA PRO A 229 -20.24 18.64 16.89
C PRO A 229 -19.50 19.99 16.95
N ALA A 230 -18.54 20.21 16.06
CA ALA A 230 -17.79 21.46 16.02
C ALA A 230 -18.70 22.67 15.69
N SER A 231 -19.86 22.43 15.05
CA SER A 231 -20.89 23.44 14.81
C SER A 231 -21.54 23.99 16.09
N ASN A 232 -21.32 23.38 17.25
CA ASN A 232 -21.78 23.90 18.54
C ASN A 232 -20.80 24.88 19.19
N LEU A 233 -19.59 25.03 18.64
CA LEU A 233 -18.61 26.03 19.09
C LEU A 233 -19.08 27.42 18.66
N GLU A 234 -18.98 28.40 19.57
CA GLU A 234 -19.42 29.78 19.34
C GLU A 234 -18.24 30.76 19.40
N PHE A 235 -17.37 30.65 20.41
CA PHE A 235 -16.22 31.56 20.60
C PHE A 235 -14.94 30.76 20.80
N ASN A 236 -13.91 31.10 20.02
CA ASN A 236 -12.56 30.54 20.18
C ASN A 236 -11.78 31.33 21.24
N MET A 237 -10.53 30.94 21.48
CA MET A 237 -9.67 31.59 22.47
C MET A 237 -9.50 33.10 22.24
N LEU A 238 -9.31 33.55 20.99
CA LEU A 238 -9.10 34.96 20.68
C LEU A 238 -10.38 35.77 20.87
N ASP A 239 -11.53 35.23 20.47
CA ASP A 239 -12.83 35.88 20.71
C ASP A 239 -13.08 36.06 22.21
N LEU A 240 -12.73 35.06 23.03
CA LEU A 240 -12.87 35.12 24.49
C LEU A 240 -11.90 36.13 25.11
N GLN A 241 -10.71 36.31 24.55
CA GLN A 241 -9.77 37.37 24.95
C GLN A 241 -10.37 38.75 24.65
N ASP A 242 -10.84 38.97 23.43
CA ASP A 242 -11.40 40.25 22.99
C ASP A 242 -12.66 40.63 23.77
N ARG A 243 -13.45 39.62 24.17
CA ARG A 243 -14.67 39.79 24.98
C ARG A 243 -14.41 39.83 26.49
N THR A 244 -13.18 39.62 26.93
CA THR A 244 -12.81 39.50 28.36
C THR A 244 -13.58 38.40 29.11
N GLU A 245 -13.90 37.30 28.42
CA GLU A 245 -14.70 36.18 28.94
C GLU A 245 -13.85 34.95 29.38
N ILE A 246 -12.53 35.12 29.54
CA ILE A 246 -11.67 34.05 30.05
C ILE A 246 -11.94 33.83 31.55
N PRO A 247 -12.27 32.60 31.98
CA PRO A 247 -12.52 32.31 33.39
C PRO A 247 -11.22 32.34 34.21
N THR A 248 -11.37 32.52 35.52
CA THR A 248 -10.23 32.40 36.44
C THR A 248 -9.89 30.92 36.64
N TRP A 249 -8.64 30.54 36.38
CA TRP A 249 -8.21 29.15 36.45
C TRP A 249 -7.96 28.68 37.88
N SER A 250 -8.32 27.42 38.17
CA SER A 250 -7.95 26.76 39.43
C SER A 250 -6.45 26.48 39.52
N ALA A 251 -5.94 26.34 40.74
CA ALA A 251 -4.53 26.02 40.98
C ALA A 251 -4.08 24.71 40.30
N GLU A 252 -4.97 23.71 40.24
CA GLU A 252 -4.74 22.45 39.53
C GLU A 252 -4.52 22.66 38.03
N THR A 253 -5.39 23.45 37.40
CA THR A 253 -5.30 23.76 35.96
C THR A 253 -4.02 24.54 35.63
N ILE A 254 -3.63 25.46 36.50
CA ILE A 254 -2.38 26.22 36.38
C ILE A 254 -1.17 25.29 36.54
N ALA A 255 -1.19 24.39 37.53
CA ALA A 255 -0.11 23.43 37.78
C ALA A 255 0.05 22.44 36.61
N ALA A 256 -1.05 22.07 35.93
CA ALA A 256 -1.03 21.27 34.72
C ALA A 256 -0.53 22.03 33.46
N GLY A 257 -0.23 23.33 33.59
CA GLY A 257 0.39 24.11 32.54
C GLY A 257 -0.54 24.46 31.37
N HIS A 258 -1.86 24.39 31.55
CA HIS A 258 -2.81 24.70 30.46
C HIS A 258 -2.82 26.18 30.08
N PRO A 259 -2.96 27.14 31.03
CA PRO A 259 -3.03 28.56 30.67
C PRO A 259 -1.78 29.06 29.95
N GLN A 260 -0.60 28.48 30.25
CA GLN A 260 0.67 28.84 29.62
C GLN A 260 0.78 28.37 28.16
N ARG A 261 -0.09 27.47 27.72
CA ARG A 261 -0.17 26.95 26.35
C ARG A 261 -1.32 27.56 25.54
N MET A 262 -2.05 28.52 26.11
CA MET A 262 -3.17 29.22 25.48
C MET A 262 -2.80 30.71 25.29
N PRO A 263 -2.93 31.27 24.08
CA PRO A 263 -3.30 30.61 22.82
C PRO A 263 -2.26 29.59 22.35
N ASN A 264 -2.71 28.61 21.57
CA ASN A 264 -1.90 27.54 21.00
C ASN A 264 -0.80 28.12 20.12
N PRO A 265 0.46 27.67 20.27
CA PRO A 265 1.60 28.19 19.51
C PRO A 265 1.47 27.98 18.00
N ASP A 266 0.71 26.98 17.54
CA ASP A 266 0.49 26.71 16.11
C ASP A 266 -0.30 27.86 15.43
N ARG A 267 -0.97 28.75 16.18
CA ARG A 267 -1.59 29.97 15.62
C ARG A 267 -0.55 30.90 14.99
N ALA A 268 0.61 31.05 15.64
CA ALA A 268 1.69 31.89 15.14
C ALA A 268 2.33 31.30 13.87
N LEU A 269 2.37 29.97 13.76
CA LEU A 269 2.83 29.28 12.56
C LEU A 269 1.86 29.49 11.39
N ALA A 270 0.56 29.43 11.68
CA ALA A 270 -0.49 29.54 10.66
C ALA A 270 -0.70 30.97 10.15
N ASP A 271 -0.32 32.00 10.92
CA ASP A 271 -0.46 33.42 10.55
C ASP A 271 -1.85 33.79 10.00
N GLY A 272 -2.89 33.22 10.62
CA GLY A 272 -4.29 33.42 10.20
C GLY A 272 -4.79 32.50 9.09
N ASP A 273 -3.92 31.72 8.43
CA ASP A 273 -4.33 30.68 7.48
C ASP A 273 -4.83 29.41 8.21
N GLU A 274 -5.45 28.48 7.49
CA GLU A 274 -5.77 27.15 8.02
C GLU A 274 -4.50 26.28 8.07
N LEU A 275 -4.23 25.58 9.18
CA LEU A 275 -3.06 24.69 9.30
C LEU A 275 -3.46 23.21 9.41
N TYR A 276 -2.89 22.37 8.55
CA TYR A 276 -3.13 20.92 8.51
C TYR A 276 -1.85 20.08 8.55
N THR A 277 -1.97 18.85 9.06
CA THR A 277 -0.90 17.85 8.96
C THR A 277 -1.13 16.90 7.78
N SER A 278 -0.12 16.77 6.93
CA SER A 278 -0.04 15.73 5.88
C SER A 278 0.89 14.61 6.33
N PHE A 279 0.36 13.39 6.37
CA PHE A 279 1.08 12.19 6.72
C PHE A 279 1.65 11.52 5.49
N ILE A 280 2.88 11.02 5.59
CA ILE A 280 3.55 10.27 4.53
C ILE A 280 4.03 8.91 5.02
N ASP A 281 3.88 7.89 4.19
CA ASP A 281 4.61 6.64 4.39
C ASP A 281 5.94 6.69 3.65
N ILE A 282 6.96 6.09 4.23
CA ILE A 282 8.31 6.09 3.69
C ILE A 282 8.73 4.65 3.44
N PHE A 283 8.96 4.31 2.18
CA PHE A 283 9.44 3.00 1.76
C PHE A 283 10.87 3.14 1.24
N GLY A 284 11.76 2.27 1.71
CA GLY A 284 13.12 2.16 1.18
C GLY A 284 13.50 0.72 0.89
N ASP A 285 14.20 0.48 -0.22
CA ASP A 285 14.56 -0.86 -0.68
C ASP A 285 15.79 -0.84 -1.59
N ASP A 286 16.48 -1.99 -1.71
CA ASP A 286 17.53 -2.17 -2.70
C ASP A 286 17.01 -2.67 -4.05
N VAL A 287 17.43 -2.01 -5.11
CA VAL A 287 16.92 -2.24 -6.46
C VAL A 287 18.07 -2.33 -7.43
N SER A 288 17.99 -3.27 -8.37
CA SER A 288 18.88 -3.25 -9.53
C SER A 288 18.46 -2.13 -10.49
N GLY A 289 19.40 -1.25 -10.85
CA GLY A 289 19.27 -0.27 -11.93
C GLY A 289 19.24 -0.89 -13.33
N ASN A 290 19.66 -2.15 -13.47
CA ASN A 290 19.70 -2.86 -14.74
C ASN A 290 18.44 -3.70 -14.99
N GLN A 291 18.09 -3.89 -16.27
CA GLN A 291 17.12 -4.91 -16.69
C GLN A 291 17.71 -6.33 -16.68
N SER A 292 19.04 -6.46 -16.82
CA SER A 292 19.76 -7.74 -16.82
C SER A 292 20.32 -8.11 -15.43
N LYS A 293 20.95 -9.29 -15.32
CA LYS A 293 21.52 -9.84 -14.08
C LYS A 293 22.82 -9.15 -13.61
N SER A 294 23.35 -8.17 -14.34
CA SER A 294 24.55 -7.43 -13.94
C SER A 294 24.24 -6.54 -12.73
N TRP A 295 24.98 -6.69 -11.63
CA TRP A 295 24.69 -6.01 -10.36
C TRP A 295 25.01 -4.51 -10.43
N ASN A 296 23.97 -3.69 -10.64
CA ASN A 296 24.00 -2.24 -10.44
C ASN A 296 23.05 -1.90 -9.30
N LYS A 297 23.52 -2.00 -8.06
CA LYS A 297 22.68 -1.83 -6.87
C LYS A 297 22.44 -0.35 -6.58
N HIS A 298 21.18 0.00 -6.38
CA HIS A 298 20.73 1.28 -5.88
C HIS A 298 19.91 1.07 -4.61
N TRP A 299 19.97 2.03 -3.69
CA TRP A 299 19.05 2.18 -2.58
C TRP A 299 18.04 3.24 -2.94
N ASN A 300 16.78 2.84 -3.14
CA ASN A 300 15.71 3.75 -3.53
C ASN A 300 14.84 4.11 -2.33
N VAL A 301 14.31 5.33 -2.35
CA VAL A 301 13.32 5.83 -1.39
C VAL A 301 12.11 6.37 -2.16
N TYR A 302 10.93 5.87 -1.79
CA TYR A 302 9.63 6.31 -2.29
C TYR A 302 8.75 6.78 -1.13
N ILE A 303 7.77 7.65 -1.42
CA ILE A 303 6.73 8.04 -0.47
C ILE A 303 5.33 7.91 -1.08
N THR A 304 4.32 7.77 -0.21
CA THR A 304 2.91 7.98 -0.57
C THR A 304 2.24 8.89 0.45
N HIS A 305 1.23 9.63 0.02
CA HIS A 305 0.47 10.55 0.88
C HIS A 305 -0.62 9.79 1.65
N ARG A 306 -0.34 9.43 2.90
CA ARG A 306 -1.19 8.56 3.74
C ARG A 306 -2.59 9.11 4.02
N ASN A 307 -2.81 10.41 3.84
CA ASN A 307 -4.14 11.03 3.92
C ASN A 307 -5.08 10.63 2.76
N LEU A 308 -4.60 9.87 1.78
CA LEU A 308 -5.41 9.32 0.69
C LEU A 308 -6.04 7.97 1.06
N PRO A 309 -7.22 7.64 0.48
CA PRO A 309 -7.87 6.35 0.72
C PRO A 309 -7.03 5.22 0.12
N ARG A 310 -7.12 4.04 0.74
CA ARG A 310 -6.39 2.83 0.32
C ARG A 310 -6.50 2.57 -1.18
N LYS A 311 -7.70 2.73 -1.76
CA LYS A 311 -7.92 2.49 -3.20
C LYS A 311 -7.05 3.39 -4.10
N MET A 312 -6.68 4.58 -3.62
CA MET A 312 -5.77 5.50 -4.31
C MET A 312 -4.31 5.20 -3.98
N LEU A 313 -3.97 4.92 -2.72
CA LEU A 313 -2.64 4.46 -2.32
C LEU A 313 -2.21 3.19 -3.05
N GLN A 314 -3.20 2.38 -3.47
CA GLN A 314 -2.97 1.18 -4.26
C GLN A 314 -2.74 1.43 -5.76
N GLN A 315 -2.72 2.69 -6.20
CA GLN A 315 -2.47 3.07 -7.59
C GLN A 315 -1.06 3.63 -7.73
N GLN A 316 -0.36 3.21 -8.79
CA GLN A 316 0.97 3.72 -9.13
C GLN A 316 1.02 5.25 -9.21
N TYR A 317 -0.09 5.90 -9.59
CA TYR A 317 -0.22 7.36 -9.70
C TYR A 317 0.18 8.11 -8.42
N ASN A 318 -0.10 7.52 -7.25
CA ASN A 318 0.13 8.15 -5.94
C ASN A 318 1.43 7.67 -5.27
N VAL A 319 2.30 6.95 -6.00
CA VAL A 319 3.66 6.62 -5.55
C VAL A 319 4.61 7.68 -6.07
N HIS A 320 5.31 8.34 -5.16
CA HIS A 320 6.25 9.41 -5.48
C HIS A 320 7.69 8.94 -5.27
N PHE A 321 8.54 9.15 -6.28
CA PHE A 321 9.98 8.98 -6.12
C PHE A 321 10.59 10.15 -5.35
N VAL A 322 11.39 9.83 -4.33
CA VAL A 322 12.14 10.81 -3.57
C VAL A 322 13.63 10.72 -3.91
N SER A 323 14.26 9.56 -3.72
CA SER A 323 15.72 9.46 -3.80
C SER A 323 16.22 8.12 -4.33
N THR A 324 17.42 8.13 -4.90
CA THR A 324 18.20 6.93 -5.22
C THR A 324 19.68 7.19 -5.00
N SER A 325 20.42 6.21 -4.49
CA SER A 325 21.88 6.29 -4.40
C SER A 325 22.52 4.91 -4.54
N GLN A 326 23.70 4.86 -5.15
CA GLN A 326 24.54 3.66 -5.17
C GLN A 326 25.44 3.57 -3.92
N HIS A 327 25.54 4.66 -3.14
CA HIS A 327 26.52 4.81 -2.06
C HIS A 327 25.84 5.03 -0.71
N ALA A 328 24.84 5.90 -0.63
CA ALA A 328 24.11 6.18 0.59
C ALA A 328 23.00 5.14 0.83
N SER A 329 22.99 4.52 2.01
CA SER A 329 21.92 3.65 2.48
C SER A 329 20.57 4.39 2.61
N VAL A 330 19.48 3.65 2.82
CA VAL A 330 18.14 4.22 3.04
C VAL A 330 18.14 5.17 4.26
N SER A 331 18.79 4.79 5.37
CA SER A 331 18.86 5.62 6.58
C SER A 331 19.69 6.89 6.36
N GLU A 332 20.78 6.82 5.59
CA GLU A 332 21.56 8.01 5.21
C GLU A 332 20.76 8.96 4.31
N GLN A 333 20.04 8.41 3.33
CA GLN A 333 19.17 9.22 2.47
C GLN A 333 18.04 9.85 3.28
N PHE A 334 17.47 9.11 4.23
CA PHE A 334 16.40 9.61 5.09
C PHE A 334 16.85 10.77 5.99
N HIS A 335 18.13 10.90 6.32
CA HIS A 335 18.61 12.05 7.10
C HIS A 335 18.30 13.39 6.40
N GLY A 336 18.68 13.54 5.12
CA GLY A 336 18.39 14.75 4.35
C GLY A 336 16.89 14.97 4.10
N ILE A 337 16.17 13.87 3.85
CA ILE A 337 14.71 13.90 3.65
C ILE A 337 14.00 14.33 4.95
N TYR A 338 14.43 13.82 6.10
CA TYR A 338 13.85 14.13 7.40
C TYR A 338 14.13 15.58 7.82
N GLU A 339 15.31 16.13 7.53
CA GLU A 339 15.57 17.57 7.75
C GLU A 339 14.61 18.46 6.93
N ARG A 340 14.27 18.06 5.70
CA ARG A 340 13.23 18.75 4.92
C ARG A 340 11.86 18.63 5.58
N ILE A 341 11.44 17.42 5.97
CA ILE A 341 10.17 17.19 6.66
C ILE A 341 10.09 18.04 7.94
N ARG A 342 11.12 17.97 8.79
CA ARG A 342 11.22 18.71 10.06
C ARG A 342 11.17 20.22 9.86
N SER A 343 11.75 20.73 8.77
CA SER A 343 11.68 22.17 8.47
C SER A 343 10.24 22.69 8.32
N THR A 344 9.29 21.82 7.95
CA THR A 344 7.86 22.19 7.86
C THR A 344 7.16 22.29 9.21
N HIS A 345 7.77 21.82 10.29
CA HIS A 345 7.21 21.91 11.64
C HIS A 345 7.33 23.33 12.19
N ASP A 346 8.42 24.02 11.86
CA ASP A 346 8.68 25.41 12.25
C ASP A 346 8.23 26.40 11.16
N ARG A 347 8.18 25.96 9.89
CA ARG A 347 7.78 26.76 8.73
C ARG A 347 6.84 25.97 7.83
N PRO A 348 5.55 25.88 8.18
CA PRO A 348 4.58 25.20 7.34
C PRO A 348 4.51 25.80 5.93
N VAL A 349 4.08 24.97 4.99
CA VAL A 349 4.15 25.26 3.55
C VAL A 349 2.82 25.86 3.13
N LYS A 350 2.84 27.11 2.67
CA LYS A 350 1.65 27.81 2.19
C LYS A 350 1.25 27.30 0.81
N ILE A 351 0.00 26.91 0.67
CA ILE A 351 -0.60 26.32 -0.54
C ILE A 351 -1.90 27.05 -0.84
N LYS A 352 -2.06 27.45 -2.10
CA LYS A 352 -3.35 27.93 -2.60
C LYS A 352 -4.18 26.76 -3.07
N GLN A 353 -4.97 26.17 -2.16
CA GLN A 353 -5.75 24.98 -2.47
C GLN A 353 -6.81 25.25 -3.55
N ARG A 354 -7.45 26.43 -3.48
CA ARG A 354 -8.43 26.91 -4.45
C ARG A 354 -8.48 28.43 -4.42
N PRO A 355 -9.10 29.09 -5.43
CA PRO A 355 -9.27 30.54 -5.40
C PRO A 355 -9.89 31.02 -4.08
N GLY A 356 -9.21 31.94 -3.40
CA GLY A 356 -9.67 32.53 -2.13
C GLY A 356 -9.49 31.67 -0.88
N ARG A 357 -8.78 30.54 -0.94
CA ARG A 357 -8.44 29.73 0.24
C ARG A 357 -6.97 29.34 0.23
N ASP A 358 -6.22 30.04 1.05
CA ASP A 358 -4.83 29.69 1.37
C ASP A 358 -4.84 28.79 2.61
N ILE A 359 -4.05 27.73 2.54
CA ILE A 359 -3.84 26.81 3.65
C ILE A 359 -2.34 26.67 3.87
N GLN A 360 -1.98 26.20 5.06
CA GLN A 360 -0.63 25.81 5.40
C GLN A 360 -0.60 24.33 5.76
N ILE A 361 0.43 23.63 5.30
CA ILE A 361 0.62 22.22 5.62
C ILE A 361 1.97 21.96 6.27
N ARG A 362 1.99 21.02 7.22
CA ARG A 362 3.22 20.41 7.73
C ARG A 362 3.25 18.94 7.39
N LEU A 363 4.43 18.42 7.07
CA LEU A 363 4.63 17.00 6.76
C LEU A 363 5.05 16.25 8.01
N ARG A 364 4.48 15.06 8.22
CA ARG A 364 4.93 14.15 9.27
C ARG A 364 4.99 12.70 8.76
N PRO A 365 6.00 11.93 9.17
CA PRO A 365 6.09 10.52 8.82
C PRO A 365 5.01 9.71 9.56
N PHE A 366 4.45 8.68 8.92
CA PHE A 366 3.36 7.87 9.48
C PHE A 366 3.69 6.39 9.62
N CYS A 367 4.20 5.70 8.61
CA CYS A 367 4.72 4.35 8.80
C CYS A 367 5.86 4.02 7.83
N GLY A 368 6.65 2.99 8.19
CA GLY A 368 7.74 2.45 7.39
C GLY A 368 7.39 1.09 6.80
N PRO A 369 6.53 1.01 5.76
CA PRO A 369 6.28 -0.24 5.06
C PRO A 369 7.56 -0.65 4.32
N GLY A 370 7.86 -1.93 4.27
CA GLY A 370 9.07 -2.42 3.64
C GLY A 370 9.19 -3.93 3.71
N ASP A 371 10.20 -4.47 3.06
CA ASP A 371 10.56 -5.86 3.27
C ASP A 371 11.14 -6.08 4.69
N ASN A 372 11.27 -7.34 5.11
CA ASN A 372 11.69 -7.64 6.48
C ASN A 372 13.13 -7.16 6.82
N PRO A 373 14.13 -7.34 5.94
CA PRO A 373 15.45 -6.71 6.08
C PRO A 373 15.41 -5.18 6.21
N SER A 374 14.74 -4.47 5.30
CA SER A 374 14.63 -3.00 5.32
C SER A 374 13.97 -2.51 6.61
N GLN A 375 12.84 -3.12 7.00
CA GLN A 375 12.19 -2.80 8.28
C GLN A 375 13.07 -3.13 9.49
N SER A 376 13.92 -4.14 9.42
CA SER A 376 14.92 -4.43 10.46
C SER A 376 16.02 -3.37 10.51
N GLU A 377 16.46 -2.86 9.37
CA GLU A 377 17.51 -1.84 9.29
C GLU A 377 17.02 -0.49 9.85
N ILE A 378 15.86 0.00 9.40
CA ILE A 378 15.34 1.31 9.84
C ILE A 378 14.95 1.35 11.33
N THR A 379 14.77 0.19 11.96
CA THR A 379 14.49 0.06 13.40
C THR A 379 15.76 -0.07 14.26
N GLY A 380 16.95 -0.04 13.64
CA GLY A 380 18.23 -0.24 14.34
C GLY A 380 18.43 -1.67 14.87
N HIS A 381 17.68 -2.64 14.33
CA HIS A 381 17.68 -4.03 14.80
C HIS A 381 18.79 -4.86 14.13
N ILE A 382 19.43 -5.73 14.91
CA ILE A 382 20.60 -6.54 14.50
C ILE A 382 20.33 -7.55 13.37
N GLY A 383 19.06 -7.79 13.05
CA GLY A 383 18.61 -8.73 12.02
C GLY A 383 18.20 -10.10 12.56
N GLY A 384 17.52 -10.89 11.72
CA GLY A 384 16.85 -12.14 12.12
C GLY A 384 17.78 -13.28 12.57
N ASN A 385 19.10 -13.12 12.46
CA ASN A 385 20.09 -14.08 12.97
C ASN A 385 20.59 -13.73 14.38
N GLY A 386 20.17 -12.61 14.97
CA GLY A 386 20.53 -12.21 16.33
C GLY A 386 19.92 -13.12 17.41
N ASN A 387 20.40 -12.95 18.65
CA ASN A 387 19.81 -13.63 19.81
C ASN A 387 18.36 -13.20 20.00
N HIS A 388 18.06 -11.92 19.80
CA HIS A 388 16.69 -11.38 19.78
C HIS A 388 16.32 -11.04 18.34
N PRO A 389 15.73 -11.97 17.56
CA PRO A 389 15.58 -11.83 16.12
C PRO A 389 14.37 -10.99 15.68
N CYS A 390 13.50 -10.56 16.61
CA CYS A 390 12.32 -9.76 16.29
C CYS A 390 12.61 -8.26 16.44
N ARG A 391 12.30 -7.49 15.40
CA ARG A 391 12.41 -6.02 15.42
C ARG A 391 11.34 -5.33 16.29
N LYS A 392 10.22 -6.01 16.56
CA LYS A 392 9.07 -5.45 17.29
C LYS A 392 9.09 -5.74 18.79
N CYS A 393 9.73 -6.84 19.19
CA CYS A 393 9.73 -7.28 20.58
C CYS A 393 11.03 -7.98 20.99
N HIS A 394 11.16 -8.28 22.27
CA HIS A 394 12.35 -8.88 22.86
C HIS A 394 12.39 -10.42 22.80
N VAL A 395 11.51 -11.08 22.03
CA VAL A 395 11.57 -12.55 21.90
C VAL A 395 12.96 -13.01 21.46
N GLY A 396 13.44 -14.12 22.03
CA GLY A 396 14.74 -14.67 21.68
C GLY A 396 15.51 -15.23 22.87
N GLY A 397 16.82 -15.07 22.81
CA GLY A 397 17.81 -15.68 23.70
C GLY A 397 18.90 -16.39 22.90
N THR A 398 19.83 -17.07 23.58
CA THR A 398 20.81 -17.91 22.89
C THR A 398 20.10 -19.05 22.16
N GLN A 399 20.79 -19.70 21.22
CA GLN A 399 20.24 -20.89 20.56
C GLN A 399 19.84 -22.00 21.55
N LYS A 400 20.54 -22.11 22.69
CA LYS A 400 20.20 -23.07 23.75
C LYS A 400 18.91 -22.65 24.46
N ASP A 401 18.75 -21.37 24.75
CA ASP A 401 17.56 -20.84 25.43
C ASP A 401 16.31 -21.01 24.56
N LYS A 402 16.41 -20.69 23.26
CA LYS A 402 15.32 -20.85 22.28
C LYS A 402 14.82 -22.31 22.15
N GLU A 403 15.65 -23.29 22.49
CA GLU A 403 15.31 -24.71 22.46
C GLU A 403 14.76 -25.24 23.79
N THR A 404 14.80 -24.45 24.86
CA THR A 404 14.12 -24.80 26.13
C THR A 404 12.60 -24.81 25.94
N LEU A 405 11.86 -25.48 26.82
CA LEU A 405 10.39 -25.50 26.77
C LEU A 405 9.82 -24.07 26.79
N GLU A 406 10.30 -23.26 27.74
CA GLU A 406 9.87 -21.87 27.89
C GLU A 406 10.31 -21.01 26.71
N GLY A 407 11.59 -21.08 26.31
CA GLY A 407 12.11 -20.28 25.21
C GLY A 407 11.47 -20.59 23.86
N PHE A 408 11.07 -21.85 23.62
CA PHE A 408 10.33 -22.25 22.42
C PHE A 408 8.90 -21.69 22.43
N ARG A 409 8.19 -21.78 23.56
CA ARG A 409 6.82 -21.26 23.72
C ARG A 409 6.72 -19.76 23.49
N ARG A 410 7.73 -18.99 23.92
CA ARG A 410 7.77 -17.53 23.69
C ARG A 410 7.66 -17.12 22.22
N PHE A 411 7.91 -18.02 21.25
CA PHE A 411 7.75 -17.70 19.82
C PHE A 411 6.30 -17.74 19.32
N PHE A 412 5.36 -18.28 20.10
CA PHE A 412 3.94 -18.42 19.72
C PHE A 412 3.07 -17.23 20.15
N GLU A 413 3.63 -16.27 20.88
CA GLU A 413 2.96 -15.08 21.40
C GLU A 413 3.85 -13.84 21.19
N PRO A 414 3.30 -12.62 21.16
CA PRO A 414 4.09 -11.39 21.16
C PRO A 414 4.96 -11.30 22.44
N GLY A 415 6.23 -10.94 22.28
CA GLY A 415 7.10 -10.63 23.42
C GLY A 415 6.90 -9.20 23.95
N ILE A 416 7.75 -8.81 24.91
CA ILE A 416 7.80 -7.42 25.42
C ILE A 416 8.13 -6.48 24.24
N PRO A 417 7.30 -5.45 23.94
CA PRO A 417 7.54 -4.54 22.84
C PRO A 417 8.83 -3.75 22.98
N ARG A 418 9.47 -3.42 21.85
CA ARG A 418 10.64 -2.52 21.75
C ARG A 418 10.17 -1.10 21.49
N SER A 419 10.96 -0.08 21.83
CA SER A 419 10.70 1.32 21.42
C SER A 419 11.92 1.99 20.80
N SER A 420 11.69 3.02 19.98
CA SER A 420 12.75 3.91 19.49
C SER A 420 13.59 4.48 20.64
N THR A 421 12.96 4.91 21.73
CA THR A 421 13.64 5.47 22.92
C THR A 421 14.57 4.44 23.56
N GLU A 422 14.11 3.20 23.74
CA GLU A 422 14.93 2.11 24.26
C GLU A 422 16.13 1.81 23.33
N ASN A 423 15.88 1.76 22.02
CA ASN A 423 16.93 1.48 21.04
C ASN A 423 18.00 2.61 21.02
N ILE A 424 17.60 3.87 21.10
CA ILE A 424 18.54 5.00 21.23
C ILE A 424 19.37 4.89 22.51
N ALA A 425 18.75 4.61 23.66
CA ALA A 425 19.48 4.43 24.92
C ALA A 425 20.49 3.27 24.84
N CYS A 426 20.14 2.18 24.13
CA CYS A 426 21.08 1.10 23.84
C CYS A 426 22.26 1.57 22.99
N LEU A 427 22.03 2.39 21.97
CA LEU A 427 23.07 2.94 21.10
C LEU A 427 23.97 3.94 21.83
N GLU A 428 23.41 4.79 22.69
CA GLU A 428 24.15 5.68 23.60
C GLU A 428 25.12 4.88 24.49
N ALA A 429 24.63 3.80 25.10
CA ALA A 429 25.47 2.93 25.92
C ALA A 429 26.58 2.25 25.08
N GLN A 430 26.28 1.82 23.85
CA GLN A 430 27.27 1.25 22.95
C GLN A 430 28.35 2.27 22.57
N LEU A 431 27.99 3.51 22.24
CA LEU A 431 28.92 4.59 21.92
C LEU A 431 29.78 4.98 23.12
N ALA A 432 29.21 5.00 24.33
CA ALA A 432 29.95 5.22 25.56
C ALA A 432 31.07 4.19 25.74
N VAL A 433 30.78 2.91 25.47
CA VAL A 433 31.77 1.82 25.54
C VAL A 433 32.75 1.86 24.36
N ALA A 434 32.28 2.22 23.17
CA ALA A 434 33.10 2.39 21.98
C ALA A 434 34.17 3.47 22.18
N SER A 435 33.81 4.56 22.87
CA SER A 435 34.71 5.66 23.23
C SER A 435 35.84 5.25 24.19
N LEU A 436 35.74 4.08 24.83
CA LEU A 436 36.82 3.46 25.61
C LEU A 436 37.68 2.47 24.80
N GLY A 437 37.44 2.31 23.48
CA GLY A 437 38.15 1.37 22.62
C GLY A 437 37.78 -0.11 22.82
N LYS A 438 36.68 -0.43 23.53
CA LYS A 438 36.31 -1.78 23.98
C LYS A 438 35.38 -2.52 23.00
N ALA A 439 35.87 -2.85 21.80
CA ALA A 439 35.05 -3.47 20.74
C ALA A 439 34.35 -4.78 21.14
N GLN A 440 35.00 -5.65 21.92
CA GLN A 440 34.38 -6.92 22.34
C GLN A 440 33.15 -6.69 23.21
N ARG A 441 33.21 -5.70 24.12
CA ARG A 441 32.08 -5.34 24.97
C ARG A 441 30.93 -4.77 24.17
N VAL A 442 31.20 -3.96 23.13
CA VAL A 442 30.16 -3.47 22.20
C VAL A 442 29.47 -4.65 21.51
N LYS A 443 30.22 -5.63 20.98
CA LYS A 443 29.63 -6.84 20.34
C LYS A 443 28.74 -7.64 21.28
N GLU A 444 29.14 -7.77 22.55
CA GLU A 444 28.33 -8.42 23.60
C GLU A 444 27.02 -7.65 23.85
N MET A 445 27.09 -6.32 23.95
CA MET A 445 25.91 -5.47 24.15
C MET A 445 24.94 -5.54 22.97
N GLN A 446 25.45 -5.53 21.73
CA GLN A 446 24.65 -5.70 20.52
C GLN A 446 23.94 -7.06 20.50
N SER A 447 24.68 -8.12 20.86
CA SER A 447 24.14 -9.48 20.91
C SER A 447 23.10 -9.67 22.02
N ALA A 448 23.28 -9.00 23.16
CA ALA A 448 22.37 -9.09 24.31
C ALA A 448 21.10 -8.27 24.13
N SER A 449 21.18 -7.08 23.52
CA SER A 449 20.03 -6.20 23.28
C SER A 449 19.27 -6.52 21.99
N GLY A 450 19.96 -7.09 20.99
CA GLY A 450 19.45 -7.19 19.62
C GLY A 450 19.48 -5.86 18.84
N VAL A 451 20.15 -4.83 19.37
CA VAL A 451 20.25 -3.50 18.74
C VAL A 451 21.63 -3.35 18.10
N LYS A 452 21.64 -3.16 16.78
CA LYS A 452 22.84 -2.88 15.97
C LYS A 452 22.41 -2.11 14.72
N ASP A 453 22.45 -0.80 14.83
CA ASP A 453 22.01 0.13 13.79
C ASP A 453 23.17 0.46 12.83
N SER A 454 22.98 0.25 11.52
CA SER A 454 24.02 0.46 10.50
C SER A 454 24.48 1.92 10.44
N PHE A 455 23.56 2.87 10.61
CA PHE A 455 23.85 4.30 10.58
C PHE A 455 24.76 4.72 11.75
N THR A 456 24.40 4.34 12.97
CA THR A 456 25.18 4.64 14.18
C THR A 456 26.46 3.80 14.28
N GLN A 457 26.49 2.60 13.67
CA GLN A 457 27.66 1.72 13.67
C GLN A 457 28.89 2.40 13.03
N HIS A 458 28.69 3.27 12.04
CA HIS A 458 29.76 4.10 11.47
C HIS A 458 30.54 4.86 12.55
N TRP A 459 29.82 5.55 13.44
CA TRP A 459 30.40 6.32 14.54
C TRP A 459 30.98 5.43 15.65
N ILE A 460 30.34 4.30 15.94
CA ILE A 460 30.89 3.29 16.87
C ILE A 460 32.27 2.83 16.39
N ASP A 461 32.41 2.49 15.11
CA ASP A 461 33.67 2.02 14.54
C ASP A 461 34.73 3.14 14.50
N TYR A 462 34.31 4.37 14.17
CA TYR A 462 35.17 5.56 14.24
C TYR A 462 35.71 5.80 15.66
N PHE A 463 34.87 5.79 16.69
CA PHE A 463 35.32 5.98 18.08
C PHE A 463 36.19 4.84 18.58
N LEU A 464 35.88 3.58 18.22
CA LEU A 464 36.73 2.44 18.56
C LEU A 464 38.14 2.59 17.98
N SER A 465 38.24 3.03 16.73
CA SER A 465 39.50 3.34 16.04
C SER A 465 40.23 4.49 16.73
N HIS A 466 39.54 5.63 16.88
CA HIS A 466 40.12 6.88 17.35
C HIS A 466 40.63 6.77 18.79
N SER A 467 39.84 6.21 19.70
CA SER A 467 40.25 6.04 21.11
C SER A 467 41.45 5.12 21.27
N ARG A 468 41.56 4.05 20.46
CA ARG A 468 42.72 3.15 20.50
C ARG A 468 43.99 3.82 19.99
N SER A 469 43.90 4.53 18.87
CA SER A 469 45.04 5.26 18.30
C SER A 469 45.50 6.36 19.24
N PHE A 470 44.57 7.18 19.75
CA PHE A 470 44.88 8.27 20.66
C PHE A 470 45.52 7.78 21.96
N HIS A 471 44.99 6.70 22.58
CA HIS A 471 45.58 6.12 23.78
C HIS A 471 46.97 5.50 23.51
N LYS A 472 47.19 4.93 22.32
CA LYS A 472 48.51 4.41 21.93
C LYS A 472 49.53 5.55 21.80
N GLU A 473 49.13 6.68 21.25
CA GLU A 473 49.96 7.89 21.10
C GLU A 473 50.13 8.65 22.42
N ASN A 474 49.16 8.55 23.33
CA ASN A 474 49.12 9.27 24.60
C ASN A 474 48.81 8.34 25.79
N PRO A 475 49.73 7.43 26.17
CA PRO A 475 49.46 6.39 27.19
C PRO A 475 49.20 6.93 28.60
N THR A 476 49.56 8.20 28.87
CA THR A 476 49.36 8.87 30.16
C THR A 476 47.97 9.48 30.30
N VAL A 477 47.21 9.61 29.21
CA VAL A 477 45.85 10.16 29.25
C VAL A 477 44.88 9.04 29.64
N ALA A 478 44.15 9.26 30.74
CA ALA A 478 43.14 8.32 31.20
C ALA A 478 42.06 8.09 30.13
N PRO A 479 41.68 6.84 29.81
CA PRO A 479 40.61 6.52 28.85
C PRO A 479 39.29 7.25 29.13
N GLU A 480 38.99 7.50 30.40
CA GLU A 480 37.78 8.21 30.86
C GLU A 480 37.76 9.67 30.36
N ARG A 481 38.92 10.31 30.21
CA ARG A 481 39.02 11.67 29.67
C ARG A 481 38.72 11.68 28.17
N ILE A 482 39.21 10.69 27.43
CA ILE A 482 38.91 10.52 26.00
C ILE A 482 37.41 10.27 25.82
N GLN A 483 36.85 9.39 26.65
CA GLN A 483 35.42 9.10 26.69
C GLN A 483 34.59 10.36 26.92
N ALA A 484 34.94 11.18 27.92
CA ALA A 484 34.20 12.41 28.22
C ALA A 484 34.19 13.41 27.05
N ILE A 485 35.32 13.54 26.33
CA ILE A 485 35.41 14.41 25.15
C ILE A 485 34.50 13.90 24.03
N LEU A 486 34.60 12.62 23.69
CA LEU A 486 33.79 12.02 22.62
C LEU A 486 32.29 12.06 22.96
N GLN A 487 31.92 11.78 24.21
CA GLN A 487 30.54 11.90 24.68
C GLN A 487 30.02 13.34 24.65
N GLY A 488 30.86 14.32 25.00
CA GLY A 488 30.54 15.74 24.85
C GLY A 488 30.27 16.10 23.39
N TRP A 489 31.08 15.59 22.47
CA TRP A 489 30.86 15.78 21.02
C TRP A 489 29.55 15.14 20.55
N VAL A 490 29.26 13.89 20.94
CA VAL A 490 27.99 13.21 20.59
C VAL A 490 26.79 14.00 21.06
N SER A 491 26.83 14.51 22.30
CA SER A 491 25.73 15.27 22.90
C SER A 491 25.40 16.54 22.10
N GLY A 492 26.42 17.19 21.51
CA GLY A 492 26.23 18.35 20.63
C GLY A 492 25.91 18.01 19.17
N ASN A 493 26.01 16.74 18.76
CA ASN A 493 25.91 16.31 17.35
C ASN A 493 24.96 15.11 17.19
N SER A 494 23.96 14.98 18.06
CA SER A 494 23.09 13.79 18.11
C SER A 494 22.37 13.50 16.79
N SER A 495 21.95 14.52 16.04
CA SER A 495 21.33 14.38 14.71
C SER A 495 22.24 13.79 13.64
N LEU A 496 23.57 13.89 13.82
CA LEU A 496 24.57 13.31 12.91
C LEU A 496 24.90 11.85 13.27
N VAL A 497 24.69 11.48 14.53
CA VAL A 497 25.17 10.22 15.11
C VAL A 497 24.11 9.13 15.07
N TYR A 498 22.86 9.46 15.40
CA TYR A 498 21.79 8.47 15.52
C TYR A 498 20.92 8.42 14.27
N ASN A 499 20.37 7.23 14.00
CA ASN A 499 19.47 7.00 12.88
C ASN A 499 18.23 7.91 12.95
N PRO A 500 17.95 8.73 11.90
CA PRO A 500 16.81 9.65 11.88
C PRO A 500 15.45 8.97 12.02
N TYR A 501 15.30 7.69 11.62
CA TYR A 501 14.07 6.93 11.85
C TYR A 501 13.76 6.76 13.34
N LEU A 502 14.79 6.55 14.17
CA LEU A 502 14.66 6.41 15.62
C LEU A 502 14.46 7.76 16.32
N GLN A 503 15.02 8.84 15.76
CA GLN A 503 14.94 10.19 16.34
C GLN A 503 13.63 10.91 16.05
N ALA A 504 12.90 10.52 15.00
CA ALA A 504 11.64 11.13 14.66
C ALA A 504 10.60 10.92 15.77
N VAL A 505 10.20 12.01 16.42
CA VAL A 505 9.27 12.00 17.58
C VAL A 505 7.82 11.74 17.20
N ASP A 506 7.51 11.83 15.90
CA ASP A 506 6.16 11.72 15.34
C ASP A 506 5.62 10.28 15.33
N TRP A 507 6.51 9.30 15.49
CA TRP A 507 6.22 7.88 15.38
C TRP A 507 7.13 7.04 16.27
N ASP A 508 6.84 5.75 16.37
CA ASP A 508 7.78 4.77 16.92
C ASP A 508 7.98 3.67 15.89
N ILE A 509 9.12 3.73 15.18
CA ILE A 509 9.37 2.86 14.03
C ILE A 509 9.41 1.37 14.40
N THR A 510 9.68 1.02 15.66
CA THR A 510 9.63 -0.38 16.12
C THR A 510 8.20 -0.94 16.08
N HIS A 511 7.19 -0.09 16.28
CA HIS A 511 5.77 -0.43 16.19
C HIS A 511 5.20 -0.11 14.80
N ASP A 512 5.76 0.88 14.12
CA ASP A 512 5.25 1.45 12.88
C ASP A 512 5.85 0.82 11.61
N THR A 513 6.31 -0.43 11.75
CA THR A 513 6.72 -1.32 10.66
C THR A 513 5.75 -2.51 10.58
N PRO A 514 4.52 -2.30 10.08
CA PRO A 514 3.48 -3.33 10.09
C PRO A 514 3.91 -4.59 9.32
N VAL A 515 3.31 -5.74 9.68
CA VAL A 515 3.51 -7.01 8.98
C VAL A 515 3.11 -6.87 7.50
N GLU A 516 4.11 -6.81 6.63
CA GLU A 516 3.91 -6.65 5.19
C GLU A 516 3.54 -8.01 4.54
N LEU A 517 2.40 -8.04 3.83
CA LEU A 517 1.77 -9.27 3.36
C LEU A 517 2.56 -9.96 2.24
N LEU A 518 3.24 -9.21 1.37
CA LEU A 518 4.03 -9.79 0.28
C LEU A 518 5.30 -10.48 0.81
N HIS A 519 6.07 -9.81 1.65
CA HIS A 519 7.35 -10.28 2.14
C HIS A 519 7.22 -11.25 3.31
N THR A 520 6.23 -11.06 4.19
CA THR A 520 6.07 -11.90 5.39
C THR A 520 5.17 -13.10 5.13
N VAL A 521 4.01 -12.88 4.49
CA VAL A 521 3.03 -13.94 4.27
C VAL A 521 3.31 -14.68 2.97
N LEU A 522 3.34 -14.02 1.82
CA LEU A 522 3.52 -14.70 0.52
C LEU A 522 4.94 -15.26 0.34
N LEU A 523 5.96 -14.40 0.30
CA LEU A 523 7.39 -14.76 0.16
C LEU A 523 7.98 -15.36 1.45
N GLY A 524 7.17 -15.53 2.49
CA GLY A 524 7.51 -16.19 3.74
C GLY A 524 6.67 -17.42 3.98
N VAL A 525 5.61 -17.28 4.75
CA VAL A 525 4.78 -18.38 5.27
C VAL A 525 4.21 -19.27 4.16
N VAL A 526 3.62 -18.69 3.11
CA VAL A 526 3.12 -19.44 1.93
C VAL A 526 4.25 -20.14 1.22
N LYS A 527 5.38 -19.45 0.98
CA LYS A 527 6.58 -20.05 0.37
C LYS A 527 7.15 -21.20 1.21
N TYR A 528 7.10 -21.11 2.55
CA TYR A 528 7.57 -22.17 3.45
C TYR A 528 6.67 -23.39 3.39
N SER A 529 5.34 -23.19 3.44
CA SER A 529 4.35 -24.26 3.27
C SER A 529 4.49 -24.94 1.91
N TRP A 530 4.62 -24.15 0.84
CA TRP A 530 4.87 -24.66 -0.51
C TRP A 530 6.15 -25.47 -0.59
N HIS A 531 7.26 -24.96 -0.05
CA HIS A 531 8.53 -25.68 -0.02
C HIS A 531 8.41 -27.03 0.66
N MET A 532 7.70 -27.11 1.80
CA MET A 532 7.47 -28.37 2.50
C MET A 532 6.63 -29.35 1.66
N ALA A 533 5.61 -28.87 0.95
CA ALA A 533 4.77 -29.70 0.09
C ALA A 533 5.51 -30.20 -1.16
N HIS A 534 6.10 -29.32 -1.95
CA HIS A 534 6.66 -29.73 -3.24
C HIS A 534 7.95 -30.54 -3.12
N THR A 535 8.66 -30.44 -1.99
CA THR A 535 9.87 -31.25 -1.74
C THR A 535 9.54 -32.70 -1.38
N SER A 536 8.32 -32.98 -0.91
CA SER A 536 7.86 -34.36 -0.66
C SER A 536 7.29 -35.04 -1.91
N PHE A 537 7.17 -34.35 -3.04
CA PHE A 537 6.59 -34.93 -4.25
C PHE A 537 7.56 -35.87 -4.98
N SER A 538 7.09 -37.10 -5.26
CA SER A 538 7.66 -37.97 -6.27
C SER A 538 7.49 -37.39 -7.69
N ALA A 539 8.16 -37.98 -8.69
CA ALA A 539 7.97 -37.58 -10.09
C ALA A 539 6.50 -37.72 -10.54
N GLU A 540 5.83 -38.79 -10.11
CA GLU A 540 4.41 -39.01 -10.42
C GLU A 540 3.49 -38.02 -9.70
N ASN A 541 3.79 -37.68 -8.44
CA ASN A 541 3.04 -36.66 -7.70
C ASN A 541 3.18 -35.28 -8.37
N LYS A 542 4.36 -34.94 -8.90
CA LYS A 542 4.55 -33.68 -9.66
C LYS A 542 3.70 -33.65 -10.92
N LYS A 543 3.62 -34.76 -11.66
CA LYS A 543 2.78 -34.87 -12.86
C LYS A 543 1.30 -34.71 -12.51
N THR A 544 0.84 -35.43 -11.48
CA THR A 544 -0.53 -35.34 -10.95
C THR A 544 -0.86 -33.93 -10.50
N TYR A 545 0.00 -33.31 -9.70
CA TYR A 545 -0.18 -31.94 -9.22
C TYR A 545 -0.24 -30.92 -10.36
N THR A 546 0.65 -31.04 -11.36
CA THR A 546 0.65 -30.15 -12.53
C THR A 546 -0.69 -30.19 -13.26
N MET A 547 -1.25 -31.39 -13.44
CA MET A 547 -2.52 -31.60 -14.10
C MET A 547 -3.69 -31.01 -13.30
N ARG A 548 -3.74 -31.29 -11.99
CA ARG A 548 -4.76 -30.76 -11.07
C ARG A 548 -4.73 -29.23 -10.99
N LEU A 549 -3.54 -28.65 -10.82
CA LEU A 549 -3.36 -27.20 -10.81
C LEU A 549 -3.80 -26.56 -12.13
N GLY A 550 -3.53 -27.21 -13.27
CA GLY A 550 -3.97 -26.77 -14.59
C GLY A 550 -5.50 -26.69 -14.75
N ALA A 551 -6.22 -27.59 -14.08
CA ALA A 551 -7.69 -27.72 -14.10
C ALA A 551 -8.43 -26.81 -13.10
N THR A 552 -7.71 -25.93 -12.40
CA THR A 552 -8.30 -24.96 -11.47
C THR A 552 -9.32 -24.06 -12.18
N GLU A 553 -10.52 -23.88 -11.60
CA GLU A 553 -11.45 -22.83 -12.04
C GLU A 553 -10.88 -21.46 -11.64
N ARG A 554 -10.59 -20.64 -12.64
CA ARG A 554 -9.79 -19.42 -12.47
C ARG A 554 -10.61 -18.16 -12.30
N ARG A 555 -11.91 -18.20 -12.66
CA ARG A 555 -12.80 -17.05 -12.51
C ARG A 555 -12.84 -16.63 -11.04
N SER A 556 -12.87 -15.32 -10.81
CA SER A 556 -12.98 -14.74 -9.48
C SER A 556 -11.82 -15.10 -8.53
N LEU A 557 -10.63 -15.42 -9.09
CA LEU A 557 -9.36 -15.43 -8.36
C LEU A 557 -8.65 -14.07 -8.54
N SER A 558 -7.91 -13.64 -7.52
CA SER A 558 -7.11 -12.40 -7.59
C SER A 558 -5.89 -12.49 -8.53
N ALA A 559 -5.54 -13.70 -8.98
CA ALA A 559 -4.44 -13.99 -9.91
C ALA A 559 -4.84 -15.11 -10.88
N ASP A 560 -5.79 -14.84 -11.76
CA ASP A 560 -6.42 -15.81 -12.67
C ASP A 560 -5.52 -16.32 -13.81
N ALA A 561 -4.53 -15.54 -14.23
CA ALA A 561 -3.60 -15.96 -15.29
C ALA A 561 -2.31 -16.57 -14.71
N PHE A 562 -2.17 -17.90 -14.85
CA PHE A 562 -0.95 -18.66 -14.52
C PHE A 562 -0.77 -19.90 -15.41
N GLN A 563 0.45 -20.43 -15.42
CA GLN A 563 0.87 -21.63 -16.16
C GLN A 563 1.30 -22.71 -15.17
N ALA A 564 0.51 -23.78 -15.01
CA ALA A 564 0.80 -24.85 -14.06
C ALA A 564 2.16 -25.54 -14.31
N PRO A 565 2.55 -25.89 -15.56
CA PRO A 565 3.86 -26.49 -15.82
C PRO A 565 5.02 -25.60 -15.39
N TYR A 566 4.92 -24.29 -15.64
CA TYR A 566 5.93 -23.31 -15.22
C TYR A 566 6.08 -23.30 -13.69
N MET A 567 4.97 -23.26 -12.95
CA MET A 567 5.00 -23.21 -11.49
C MET A 567 5.66 -24.45 -10.87
N VAL A 568 5.47 -25.63 -11.47
CA VAL A 568 6.08 -26.87 -11.00
C VAL A 568 7.54 -26.97 -11.41
N GLN A 569 7.88 -26.59 -12.64
CA GLN A 569 9.26 -26.57 -13.13
C GLN A 569 10.15 -25.63 -12.30
N TYR A 570 9.63 -24.44 -11.96
CA TYR A 570 10.36 -23.41 -11.22
C TYR A 570 9.89 -23.30 -9.75
N ALA A 571 9.51 -24.43 -9.13
CA ALA A 571 8.92 -24.47 -7.79
C ALA A 571 9.72 -23.73 -6.70
N ASN A 572 11.06 -23.64 -6.82
CA ASN A 572 11.94 -22.95 -5.88
C ASN A 572 12.04 -21.41 -6.12
N SER A 573 11.62 -20.93 -7.29
CA SER A 573 11.86 -19.56 -7.77
C SER A 573 10.54 -18.81 -8.05
N LEU A 574 9.44 -19.23 -7.42
CA LEU A 574 8.15 -18.56 -7.54
C LEU A 574 8.21 -17.16 -6.91
N VAL A 575 7.58 -16.18 -7.58
CA VAL A 575 7.43 -14.81 -7.09
C VAL A 575 6.04 -14.60 -6.45
N GLY A 576 5.80 -13.42 -5.89
CA GLY A 576 4.59 -13.10 -5.13
C GLY A 576 3.29 -13.46 -5.86
N ARG A 577 3.22 -13.20 -7.18
CA ARG A 577 2.04 -13.54 -8.00
C ARG A 577 1.73 -15.04 -8.03
N GLN A 578 2.71 -15.92 -8.25
CA GLN A 578 2.46 -17.36 -8.26
C GLN A 578 2.17 -17.88 -6.84
N LEU A 579 2.78 -17.29 -5.81
CA LEU A 579 2.49 -17.64 -4.42
C LEU A 579 1.07 -17.23 -4.01
N LYS A 580 0.54 -16.11 -4.51
CA LYS A 580 -0.89 -15.74 -4.36
C LYS A 580 -1.82 -16.79 -4.98
N VAL A 581 -1.46 -17.37 -6.13
CA VAL A 581 -2.23 -18.48 -6.72
C VAL A 581 -2.21 -19.68 -5.77
N LEU A 582 -1.03 -20.09 -5.31
CA LEU A 582 -0.89 -21.24 -4.42
C LEU A 582 -1.66 -21.06 -3.10
N ALA A 583 -1.61 -19.88 -2.48
CA ALA A 583 -2.37 -19.60 -1.26
C ALA A 583 -3.89 -19.84 -1.46
N GLN A 584 -4.41 -19.53 -2.65
CA GLN A 584 -5.83 -19.65 -2.96
C GLN A 584 -6.27 -21.07 -3.34
N VAL A 585 -5.41 -21.88 -3.97
CA VAL A 585 -5.88 -23.12 -4.62
C VAL A 585 -5.11 -24.39 -4.25
N ASN A 586 -3.94 -24.28 -3.61
CA ASN A 586 -3.07 -25.44 -3.38
C ASN A 586 -3.76 -26.56 -2.57
N THR A 587 -4.65 -26.19 -1.64
CA THR A 587 -5.45 -27.13 -0.82
C THR A 587 -6.28 -28.12 -1.64
N PHE A 588 -6.77 -27.72 -2.82
CA PHE A 588 -7.58 -28.62 -3.66
C PHE A 588 -6.75 -29.68 -4.38
N HIS A 589 -5.42 -29.47 -4.46
CA HIS A 589 -4.58 -30.22 -5.38
C HIS A 589 -3.62 -31.20 -4.69
N ILE A 590 -3.34 -31.00 -3.39
CA ILE A 590 -2.31 -31.76 -2.65
C ILE A 590 -2.86 -32.73 -1.60
N HIS A 591 -4.16 -32.82 -1.39
CA HIS A 591 -4.80 -33.50 -0.24
C HIS A 591 -4.38 -34.97 -0.03
N ASP A 592 -3.98 -35.68 -1.09
CA ASP A 592 -3.51 -37.07 -1.12
C ASP A 592 -2.05 -37.20 -1.60
N LEU A 593 -1.35 -36.07 -1.83
CA LEU A 593 0.02 -36.03 -2.36
C LEU A 593 1.07 -35.76 -1.27
N VAL A 594 0.64 -35.38 -0.06
CA VAL A 594 1.48 -35.02 1.08
C VAL A 594 0.97 -35.67 2.37
N SER A 595 1.76 -35.61 3.45
CA SER A 595 1.32 -36.07 4.77
C SER A 595 0.19 -35.20 5.35
N ALA A 596 -0.58 -35.77 6.28
CA ALA A 596 -1.68 -35.07 6.94
C ALA A 596 -1.26 -33.72 7.58
N ASN A 597 -0.08 -33.65 8.19
CA ASN A 597 0.43 -32.41 8.81
C ASN A 597 0.78 -31.34 7.76
N ILE A 598 1.38 -31.73 6.63
CA ILE A 598 1.70 -30.78 5.54
C ILE A 598 0.40 -30.27 4.90
N TYR A 599 -0.58 -31.16 4.72
CA TYR A 599 -1.90 -30.77 4.20
C TYR A 599 -2.60 -29.79 5.15
N ALA A 600 -2.62 -30.10 6.45
CA ALA A 600 -3.22 -29.24 7.46
C ALA A 600 -2.56 -27.85 7.51
N LEU A 601 -1.22 -27.79 7.42
CA LEU A 601 -0.49 -26.53 7.30
C LEU A 601 -0.90 -25.75 6.05
N ALA A 602 -0.96 -26.39 4.88
CA ALA A 602 -1.35 -25.72 3.63
C ALA A 602 -2.77 -25.15 3.69
N ARG A 603 -3.70 -25.85 4.35
CA ARG A 603 -5.05 -25.33 4.60
C ARG A 603 -5.04 -24.13 5.53
N ALA A 604 -4.41 -24.24 6.70
CA ALA A 604 -4.34 -23.17 7.69
C ALA A 604 -3.70 -21.90 7.09
N VAL A 605 -2.66 -22.06 6.26
CA VAL A 605 -2.03 -20.95 5.55
C VAL A 605 -2.96 -20.31 4.53
N GLY A 606 -3.73 -21.10 3.78
CA GLY A 606 -4.75 -20.58 2.84
C GLY A 606 -5.84 -19.78 3.56
N GLU A 607 -6.37 -20.32 4.66
CA GLU A 607 -7.38 -19.64 5.49
C GLU A 607 -6.87 -18.33 6.10
N LEU A 608 -5.68 -18.34 6.72
CA LEU A 608 -5.06 -17.13 7.26
C LEU A 608 -4.83 -16.10 6.15
N THR A 609 -4.30 -16.51 4.99
CA THR A 609 -4.02 -15.57 3.90
C THR A 609 -5.29 -14.89 3.40
N ALA A 610 -6.41 -15.62 3.28
CA ALA A 610 -7.69 -15.02 2.88
C ALA A 610 -8.23 -14.01 3.91
N LEU A 611 -8.08 -14.28 5.21
CA LEU A 611 -8.44 -13.33 6.26
C LEU A 611 -7.61 -12.04 6.17
N LEU A 612 -6.30 -12.16 5.98
CA LEU A 612 -5.41 -10.99 5.87
C LEU A 612 -5.66 -10.12 4.63
N TRP A 613 -6.38 -10.63 3.63
CA TRP A 613 -6.77 -9.91 2.42
C TRP A 613 -8.09 -9.16 2.52
N PHE A 614 -8.65 -9.05 3.72
CA PHE A 614 -9.86 -8.24 3.95
C PHE A 614 -9.61 -6.78 3.58
N PRO A 615 -10.47 -6.15 2.76
CA PRO A 615 -10.40 -4.73 2.47
C PRO A 615 -11.14 -3.84 3.46
N GLU A 616 -11.98 -4.43 4.29
CA GLU A 616 -12.78 -3.77 5.31
C GLU A 616 -13.09 -4.76 6.44
N ILE A 617 -13.28 -4.24 7.65
CA ILE A 617 -13.53 -4.98 8.87
C ILE A 617 -14.81 -4.42 9.51
N ARG A 618 -15.88 -5.20 9.51
CA ARG A 618 -17.20 -4.79 10.04
C ARG A 618 -17.31 -4.93 11.55
N ASN A 619 -16.69 -5.97 12.10
CA ASN A 619 -16.64 -6.20 13.53
C ASN A 619 -15.19 -6.57 13.89
N MET A 620 -14.51 -5.61 14.54
CA MET A 620 -13.10 -5.75 14.90
C MET A 620 -12.88 -6.94 15.86
N GLU A 621 -13.71 -7.08 16.89
CA GLU A 621 -13.56 -8.14 17.89
C GLU A 621 -13.66 -9.55 17.28
N ILE A 622 -14.71 -9.78 16.49
CA ILE A 622 -14.92 -11.06 15.79
C ILE A 622 -13.76 -11.34 14.82
N TYR A 623 -13.34 -10.32 14.06
CA TYR A 623 -12.26 -10.47 13.09
C TYR A 623 -10.92 -10.79 13.77
N LEU A 624 -10.57 -10.10 14.86
CA LEU A 624 -9.34 -10.40 15.61
C LEU A 624 -9.39 -11.79 16.26
N CYS A 625 -10.56 -12.26 16.71
CA CYS A 625 -10.74 -13.64 17.18
C CYS A 625 -10.47 -14.68 16.08
N ASP A 626 -10.97 -14.43 14.86
CA ASP A 626 -10.71 -15.28 13.69
C ASP A 626 -9.22 -15.28 13.33
N ILE A 627 -8.59 -14.10 13.33
CA ILE A 627 -7.15 -13.93 13.08
C ILE A 627 -6.32 -14.69 14.10
N ARG A 628 -6.58 -14.52 15.41
CA ARG A 628 -5.86 -15.25 16.47
C ARG A 628 -5.91 -16.76 16.27
N THR A 629 -7.09 -17.27 15.95
CA THR A 629 -7.31 -18.71 15.73
C THR A 629 -6.57 -19.19 14.48
N ALA A 630 -6.63 -18.44 13.37
CA ALA A 630 -5.94 -18.77 12.13
C ALA A 630 -4.41 -18.72 12.28
N VAL A 631 -3.87 -17.70 12.98
CA VAL A 631 -2.44 -17.60 13.31
C VAL A 631 -2.00 -18.77 14.18
N ALA A 632 -2.75 -19.09 15.24
CA ALA A 632 -2.46 -20.24 16.11
C ALA A 632 -2.38 -21.55 15.31
N ASN A 633 -3.36 -21.81 14.45
CA ASN A 633 -3.38 -23.00 13.60
C ASN A 633 -2.15 -23.06 12.66
N VAL A 634 -1.74 -21.94 12.04
CA VAL A 634 -0.55 -21.92 11.18
C VAL A 634 0.71 -22.23 11.97
N LEU A 635 0.89 -21.63 13.15
CA LEU A 635 2.08 -21.84 13.98
C LEU A 635 2.15 -23.26 14.51
N ASP A 636 1.03 -23.81 15.01
CA ASP A 636 0.96 -25.15 15.56
C ASP A 636 1.26 -26.21 14.50
N TYR A 637 0.66 -26.09 13.30
CA TYR A 637 0.96 -27.01 12.20
C TYR A 637 2.37 -26.84 11.63
N ALA A 638 2.90 -25.61 11.59
CA ALA A 638 4.29 -25.39 11.19
C ALA A 638 5.26 -26.07 12.17
N ALA A 639 4.95 -26.01 13.47
CA ALA A 639 5.73 -26.69 14.51
C ALA A 639 5.64 -28.22 14.39
N LEU A 640 4.45 -28.77 14.13
CA LEU A 640 4.24 -30.21 13.89
C LEU A 640 5.00 -30.73 12.66
N VAL A 641 5.11 -29.94 11.60
CA VAL A 641 5.86 -30.33 10.40
C VAL A 641 7.36 -30.18 10.61
N ASN A 642 7.81 -29.07 11.21
CA ASN A 642 9.23 -28.84 11.49
C ASN A 642 9.42 -27.80 12.63
N PRO A 643 9.61 -28.24 13.89
CA PRO A 643 9.67 -27.33 15.02
C PRO A 643 10.87 -26.38 14.96
N SER A 644 11.97 -26.79 14.33
CA SER A 644 13.15 -25.92 14.19
C SER A 644 12.87 -24.65 13.39
N LYS A 645 11.84 -24.64 12.51
CA LYS A 645 11.51 -23.48 11.70
C LYS A 645 10.89 -22.36 12.54
N ILE A 646 10.19 -22.67 13.64
CA ILE A 646 9.59 -21.67 14.53
C ILE A 646 10.66 -20.71 15.06
N ILE A 647 11.79 -21.24 15.54
CA ILE A 647 12.87 -20.42 16.12
C ILE A 647 13.88 -19.90 15.08
N LYS A 648 13.94 -20.49 13.87
CA LYS A 648 14.88 -20.11 12.80
C LYS A 648 14.29 -19.17 11.75
N LYS A 649 12.96 -19.13 11.60
CA LYS A 649 12.27 -18.34 10.58
C LYS A 649 11.39 -17.30 11.24
N ILE A 650 11.96 -16.11 11.45
CA ILE A 650 11.31 -14.99 12.14
C ILE A 650 9.93 -14.62 11.57
N LYS A 651 9.69 -14.85 10.27
CA LYS A 651 8.39 -14.57 9.63
C LYS A 651 7.21 -15.30 10.28
N TYR A 652 7.44 -16.46 10.92
CA TYR A 652 6.39 -17.10 11.72
C TYR A 652 6.06 -16.29 12.97
N HIS A 653 7.08 -15.85 13.70
CA HIS A 653 6.86 -15.02 14.88
C HIS A 653 6.22 -13.67 14.53
N TYR A 654 6.54 -13.06 13.38
CA TYR A 654 5.83 -11.84 12.95
C TYR A 654 4.31 -12.01 12.82
N LEU A 655 3.80 -13.24 12.62
CA LEU A 655 2.36 -13.48 12.62
C LEU A 655 1.69 -13.18 13.96
N THR A 656 2.42 -13.27 15.08
CA THR A 656 1.87 -12.98 16.41
C THR A 656 1.55 -11.50 16.59
N HIS A 657 2.23 -10.61 15.85
CA HIS A 657 2.02 -9.16 15.87
C HIS A 657 0.89 -8.66 14.96
N ILE A 658 0.25 -9.54 14.18
CA ILE A 658 -0.79 -9.16 13.22
C ILE A 658 -2.00 -8.52 13.92
N GLU A 659 -2.39 -9.01 15.10
CA GLU A 659 -3.55 -8.46 15.83
C GLU A 659 -3.33 -6.99 16.19
N GLU A 660 -2.16 -6.67 16.74
CA GLU A 660 -1.74 -5.31 17.07
C GLU A 660 -1.70 -4.42 15.82
N ASP A 661 -1.12 -4.92 14.72
CA ASP A 661 -1.05 -4.17 13.47
C ASP A 661 -2.43 -3.89 12.87
N ILE A 662 -3.37 -4.83 12.96
CA ILE A 662 -4.75 -4.62 12.49
C ILE A 662 -5.47 -3.57 13.35
N GLN A 663 -5.25 -3.56 14.66
CA GLN A 663 -5.82 -2.53 15.54
C GLN A 663 -5.28 -1.14 15.19
N ARG A 664 -3.95 -1.05 15.00
CA ARG A 664 -3.25 0.21 14.71
C ARG A 664 -3.55 0.76 13.32
N PHE A 665 -3.56 -0.09 12.29
CA PHE A 665 -3.62 0.33 10.88
C PHE A 665 -4.93 -0.04 10.17
N GLY A 666 -5.79 -0.85 10.78
CA GLY A 666 -6.98 -1.39 10.13
C GLY A 666 -6.61 -2.56 9.21
N PRO A 667 -7.28 -2.73 8.06
CA PRO A 667 -6.97 -3.83 7.16
C PRO A 667 -5.54 -3.74 6.59
N LEU A 668 -4.72 -4.79 6.77
CA LEU A 668 -3.29 -4.78 6.40
C LEU A 668 -3.03 -4.65 4.90
N ILE A 669 -4.03 -4.87 4.04
CA ILE A 669 -3.89 -4.59 2.61
C ILE A 669 -3.65 -3.09 2.33
N GLY A 670 -3.96 -2.20 3.28
CA GLY A 670 -3.70 -0.76 3.22
C GLY A 670 -2.25 -0.35 3.43
N VAL A 671 -1.38 -1.28 3.82
CA VAL A 671 0.06 -1.07 4.08
C VAL A 671 0.96 -1.99 3.23
N MET A 672 0.41 -2.63 2.19
CA MET A 672 1.16 -3.50 1.28
C MET A 672 2.15 -2.74 0.40
N THR A 673 3.29 -3.38 0.07
CA THR A 673 4.38 -2.74 -0.69
C THR A 673 4.41 -3.06 -2.19
N GLU A 674 3.47 -3.86 -2.69
CA GLU A 674 3.46 -4.33 -4.09
C GLU A 674 3.48 -3.18 -5.11
N ASN A 675 2.89 -2.02 -4.79
CA ASN A 675 2.90 -0.87 -5.69
C ASN A 675 4.26 -0.17 -5.76
N TYR A 676 4.97 -0.04 -4.63
CA TYR A 676 6.36 0.45 -4.62
C TYR A 676 7.25 -0.46 -5.46
N GLU A 677 7.12 -1.78 -5.30
CA GLU A 677 7.86 -2.75 -6.13
C GLU A 677 7.49 -2.65 -7.62
N SER A 678 6.22 -2.44 -7.93
CA SER A 678 5.78 -2.22 -9.32
C SER A 678 6.41 -0.95 -9.91
N TYR A 679 6.64 0.08 -9.09
CA TYR A 679 7.26 1.34 -9.48
C TYR A 679 8.75 1.20 -9.80
N ASN A 680 9.44 0.21 -9.22
CA ASN A 680 10.84 -0.11 -9.56
C ASN A 680 11.07 -0.28 -11.07
N SER A 681 10.05 -0.66 -11.84
CA SER A 681 10.14 -0.73 -13.31
C SER A 681 10.25 0.66 -13.99
N VAL A 682 9.60 1.70 -13.46
CA VAL A 682 9.74 3.09 -13.92
C VAL A 682 11.12 3.63 -13.57
N PHE A 683 11.57 3.38 -12.34
CA PHE A 683 12.95 3.68 -11.93
C PHE A 683 13.98 3.02 -12.86
N ARG A 684 13.83 1.73 -13.19
CA ARG A 684 14.78 1.04 -14.09
C ARG A 684 14.81 1.65 -15.49
N ALA A 685 13.66 2.04 -16.04
CA ALA A 685 13.64 2.79 -17.30
C ALA A 685 14.42 4.11 -17.19
N CYS A 686 14.36 4.77 -16.03
CA CYS A 686 15.13 5.97 -15.73
C CYS A 686 16.65 5.71 -15.55
N SER A 687 17.02 4.59 -14.94
CA SER A 687 18.42 4.22 -14.71
C SER A 687 19.13 3.81 -16.01
N VAL A 688 18.47 3.01 -16.87
CA VAL A 688 19.05 2.48 -18.11
C VAL A 688 19.38 3.56 -19.14
N LEU A 689 18.60 4.65 -19.20
CA LEU A 689 18.86 5.78 -20.11
C LEU A 689 19.42 6.99 -19.34
N SER A 690 20.23 6.76 -18.30
CA SER A 690 21.02 7.81 -17.65
C SER A 690 22.42 7.86 -18.25
N ASN A 691 23.15 8.96 -18.07
CA ASN A 691 24.54 9.06 -18.53
C ASN A 691 25.53 8.22 -17.68
N HIS A 692 25.05 7.64 -16.58
CA HIS A 692 25.81 6.89 -15.58
C HIS A 692 26.94 7.63 -14.85
N LEU A 693 27.16 8.93 -15.12
CA LEU A 693 28.16 9.78 -14.45
C LEU A 693 27.65 10.30 -13.11
N SER A 694 26.37 10.68 -13.05
CA SER A 694 25.71 11.11 -11.81
C SER A 694 24.32 10.46 -11.68
N PRO A 695 24.24 9.12 -11.52
CA PRO A 695 22.98 8.38 -11.59
C PRO A 695 21.92 8.90 -10.62
N SER A 696 22.32 9.27 -9.39
CA SER A 696 21.42 9.82 -8.38
C SER A 696 20.72 11.09 -8.88
N ARG A 697 21.50 12.06 -9.38
CA ARG A 697 21.03 13.35 -9.89
C ARG A 697 20.14 13.18 -11.11
N ASP A 698 20.62 12.45 -12.11
CA ASP A 698 19.96 12.41 -13.41
C ASP A 698 18.65 11.62 -13.37
N ILE A 699 18.60 10.55 -12.56
CA ILE A 699 17.36 9.83 -12.29
C ILE A 699 16.38 10.72 -11.52
N ALA A 700 16.83 11.45 -10.50
CA ALA A 700 15.98 12.35 -9.74
C ALA A 700 15.38 13.46 -10.63
N HIS A 701 16.18 14.08 -11.50
CA HIS A 701 15.70 15.07 -12.46
C HIS A 701 14.67 14.49 -13.44
N GLN A 702 14.92 13.32 -14.01
CA GLN A 702 13.96 12.68 -14.91
C GLN A 702 12.65 12.37 -14.21
N LEU A 703 12.69 11.83 -12.99
CA LEU A 703 11.49 11.49 -12.22
C LEU A 703 10.76 12.73 -11.72
N SER A 704 11.47 13.82 -11.40
CA SER A 704 10.88 15.14 -11.14
C SER A 704 10.11 15.65 -12.36
N ARG A 705 10.67 15.51 -13.57
CA ARG A 705 9.98 15.88 -14.82
C ARG A 705 8.71 15.06 -15.07
N GLN A 706 8.76 13.74 -14.79
CA GLN A 706 7.57 12.89 -14.89
C GLN A 706 6.48 13.29 -13.89
N GLU A 707 6.85 13.60 -12.65
CA GLU A 707 5.92 14.10 -11.63
C GLU A 707 5.33 15.47 -12.00
N THR A 708 6.14 16.36 -12.56
CA THR A 708 5.72 17.69 -13.02
C THR A 708 4.70 17.57 -14.16
N ALA A 709 5.01 16.75 -15.17
CA ALA A 709 4.08 16.46 -16.25
C ALA A 709 2.79 15.83 -15.70
N LYS A 710 2.88 14.86 -14.79
CA LYS A 710 1.72 14.23 -14.12
C LYS A 710 0.82 15.27 -13.45
N HIS A 711 1.40 16.24 -12.74
CA HIS A 711 0.68 17.32 -12.07
C HIS A 711 -0.03 18.25 -13.05
N ILE A 712 0.68 18.73 -14.07
CA ILE A 712 0.12 19.62 -15.11
C ILE A 712 -1.01 18.92 -15.88
N LEU A 713 -0.80 17.66 -16.27
CA LEU A 713 -1.78 16.84 -17.01
C LEU A 713 -3.06 16.59 -16.21
N SER A 714 -2.98 16.63 -14.88
CA SER A 714 -4.13 16.49 -13.99
C SER A 714 -4.93 17.78 -13.79
N GLY A 715 -4.45 18.92 -14.32
CA GLY A 715 -5.05 20.22 -14.05
C GLY A 715 -4.53 20.89 -12.77
N GLY A 716 -3.43 20.39 -12.19
CA GLY A 716 -2.90 20.89 -10.93
C GLY A 716 -2.21 22.25 -11.07
N SER A 717 -2.45 23.14 -10.10
CA SER A 717 -1.83 24.47 -10.06
C SER A 717 -0.45 24.43 -9.40
N TRP A 718 0.45 25.32 -9.81
CA TRP A 718 1.79 25.49 -9.21
C TRP A 718 2.10 26.97 -8.99
N PHE A 719 3.07 27.25 -8.11
CA PHE A 719 3.58 28.61 -7.91
C PHE A 719 4.67 28.90 -8.95
N SER A 720 4.44 29.89 -9.82
CA SER A 720 5.40 30.33 -10.82
C SER A 720 6.24 31.48 -10.28
N HIS A 721 7.57 31.29 -10.33
CA HIS A 721 8.54 32.29 -9.88
C HIS A 721 8.58 33.50 -10.83
N SER A 722 8.42 33.28 -12.14
CA SER A 722 8.41 34.36 -13.13
C SER A 722 7.22 35.32 -12.98
N SER A 723 6.04 34.79 -12.64
CA SER A 723 4.82 35.59 -12.42
C SER A 723 4.59 35.99 -10.96
N ASN A 724 5.41 35.47 -10.04
CA ASN A 724 5.24 35.61 -8.58
C ASN A 724 3.80 35.28 -8.13
N GLY A 725 3.25 34.18 -8.64
CA GLY A 725 1.85 33.83 -8.44
C GLY A 725 1.53 32.38 -8.80
N TRP A 726 0.32 31.96 -8.40
CA TRP A 726 -0.20 30.63 -8.73
C TRP A 726 -0.77 30.60 -10.14
N VAL A 727 -0.38 29.59 -10.91
CA VAL A 727 -0.74 29.40 -12.32
C VAL A 727 -1.40 28.04 -12.51
N GLU A 728 -2.36 27.96 -13.42
CA GLU A 728 -3.08 26.73 -13.80
C GLU A 728 -2.70 26.30 -15.23
N PRO A 729 -2.78 24.99 -15.54
CA PRO A 729 -2.59 24.51 -16.91
C PRO A 729 -3.64 25.07 -17.87
N GLY A 730 -3.22 25.42 -19.08
CA GLY A 730 -4.11 25.90 -20.14
C GLY A 730 -5.21 24.88 -20.50
N PHE A 731 -6.38 25.38 -20.90
CA PHE A 731 -7.57 24.55 -21.17
C PHE A 731 -7.35 23.47 -22.24
N GLY A 732 -6.41 23.69 -23.18
CA GLY A 732 -6.06 22.76 -24.25
C GLY A 732 -5.35 21.51 -23.72
N VAL A 733 -4.52 21.64 -22.68
CA VAL A 733 -3.85 20.53 -21.99
C VAL A 733 -4.89 19.62 -21.34
N GLN A 734 -5.79 20.21 -20.54
CA GLN A 734 -6.80 19.48 -19.77
C GLN A 734 -7.77 18.73 -20.69
N ARG A 735 -8.35 19.42 -21.68
CA ARG A 735 -9.34 18.84 -22.60
C ARG A 735 -8.80 17.67 -23.41
N LEU A 736 -7.53 17.70 -23.80
CA LEU A 736 -6.96 16.63 -24.62
C LEU A 736 -6.85 15.32 -23.81
N ILE A 737 -6.48 15.39 -22.53
CA ILE A 737 -6.36 14.21 -21.68
C ILE A 737 -7.74 13.63 -21.34
N GLU A 738 -8.71 14.49 -21.03
CA GLU A 738 -10.09 14.06 -20.79
C GLU A 738 -10.68 13.31 -21.99
N ALA A 739 -10.42 13.81 -23.22
CA ALA A 739 -10.94 13.25 -24.45
C ALA A 739 -10.26 11.93 -24.88
N ASN A 740 -9.12 11.55 -24.29
CA ASN A 740 -8.31 10.42 -24.74
C ASN A 740 -8.12 9.34 -23.65
N PRO A 741 -9.02 8.34 -23.57
CA PRO A 741 -8.93 7.24 -22.60
C PRO A 741 -7.62 6.43 -22.67
N HIS A 742 -6.97 6.39 -23.83
CA HIS A 742 -5.68 5.74 -24.00
C HIS A 742 -4.56 6.49 -23.27
N LEU A 743 -4.49 7.82 -23.43
CA LEU A 743 -3.51 8.67 -22.75
C LEU A 743 -3.69 8.62 -21.23
N ARG A 744 -4.95 8.68 -20.77
CA ARG A 744 -5.29 8.44 -19.35
C ARG A 744 -4.69 7.14 -18.84
N ARG A 745 -4.86 6.04 -19.58
CA ARG A 745 -4.31 4.73 -19.18
C ARG A 745 -2.78 4.71 -19.17
N LEU A 746 -2.11 5.37 -20.12
CA LEU A 746 -0.64 5.43 -20.19
C LEU A 746 -0.02 6.15 -18.99
N HIS A 747 -0.69 7.16 -18.45
CA HIS A 747 -0.31 7.85 -17.20
C HIS A 747 -0.89 7.19 -15.93
N GLY A 748 -1.50 6.01 -16.05
CA GLY A 748 -2.02 5.26 -14.90
C GLY A 748 -3.36 5.75 -14.34
N TRP A 749 -4.12 6.57 -15.08
CA TRP A 749 -5.42 7.10 -14.65
C TRP A 749 -6.55 6.08 -14.89
N PRO A 750 -7.32 5.67 -13.85
CA PRO A 750 -8.52 4.86 -14.04
C PRO A 750 -9.60 5.59 -14.85
N GLY A 751 -10.09 4.99 -15.93
CA GLY A 751 -11.23 5.48 -16.71
C GLY A 751 -12.57 5.06 -16.09
N SER A 752 -13.65 5.80 -16.36
CA SER A 752 -14.99 5.39 -15.92
C SER A 752 -15.42 4.09 -16.62
N SER A 753 -15.66 3.03 -15.87
CA SER A 753 -16.17 1.77 -16.41
C SER A 753 -17.65 1.92 -16.81
N ARG A 754 -18.02 1.40 -17.99
CA ARG A 754 -19.42 1.26 -18.39
C ARG A 754 -20.06 0.10 -17.61
N HIS A 755 -21.31 0.24 -17.17
CA HIS A 755 -22.02 -0.74 -16.33
C HIS A 755 -22.28 -2.12 -16.98
N THR A 756 -22.22 -2.23 -18.30
CA THR A 756 -22.41 -3.50 -19.04
C THR A 756 -21.52 -3.55 -20.27
N VAL A 757 -21.00 -4.74 -20.57
CA VAL A 757 -20.21 -4.99 -21.80
C VAL A 757 -21.03 -5.91 -22.71
N LEU A 758 -21.53 -5.35 -23.82
CA LEU A 758 -22.27 -6.08 -24.83
C LEU A 758 -21.40 -7.14 -25.52
N ASN A 759 -22.04 -8.19 -26.06
CA ASN A 759 -21.37 -9.10 -26.97
C ASN A 759 -20.85 -8.38 -28.23
N PRO A 760 -19.83 -8.94 -28.92
CA PRO A 760 -19.33 -8.36 -30.16
C PRO A 760 -20.44 -8.13 -31.18
N LYS A 761 -20.29 -7.05 -31.96
CA LYS A 761 -21.15 -6.81 -33.12
C LYS A 761 -21.01 -7.98 -34.10
N VAL A 762 -22.10 -8.30 -34.78
CA VAL A 762 -22.15 -9.32 -35.83
C VAL A 762 -22.27 -8.63 -37.17
N LYS A 763 -21.68 -9.23 -38.21
CA LYS A 763 -21.79 -8.72 -39.57
C LYS A 763 -23.17 -9.08 -40.11
N THR A 764 -23.97 -8.07 -40.42
CA THR A 764 -25.30 -8.22 -41.03
C THR A 764 -25.17 -8.72 -42.47
N HIS A 765 -26.27 -9.25 -43.02
CA HIS A 765 -26.35 -9.61 -44.45
C HIS A 765 -26.04 -8.43 -45.40
N ALA A 766 -26.20 -7.19 -44.91
CA ALA A 766 -25.84 -5.95 -45.61
C ALA A 766 -24.38 -5.49 -45.40
N GLY A 767 -23.54 -6.29 -44.74
CA GLY A 767 -22.11 -6.01 -44.52
C GLY A 767 -21.78 -5.05 -43.36
N LYS A 768 -22.78 -4.48 -42.67
CA LYS A 768 -22.60 -3.59 -41.51
C LYS A 768 -22.43 -4.38 -40.20
N TRP A 769 -21.61 -3.86 -39.29
CA TRP A 769 -21.41 -4.44 -37.96
C TRP A 769 -22.41 -3.85 -36.96
N GLU A 770 -23.34 -4.68 -36.48
CA GLU A 770 -24.43 -4.28 -35.57
C GLU A 770 -24.58 -5.27 -34.40
N TYR A 771 -25.16 -4.83 -33.28
CA TYR A 771 -25.46 -5.71 -32.15
C TYR A 771 -26.73 -6.52 -32.46
N LYS A 772 -26.72 -7.83 -32.18
CA LYS A 772 -27.88 -8.70 -32.40
C LYS A 772 -28.90 -8.50 -31.28
N ALA A 773 -30.04 -7.89 -31.59
CA ALA A 773 -31.19 -7.81 -30.69
C ALA A 773 -32.03 -9.11 -30.80
N LEU A 774 -32.53 -9.59 -29.67
CA LEU A 774 -33.30 -10.84 -29.54
C LEU A 774 -34.62 -10.58 -28.81
N ARG A 775 -35.70 -11.28 -29.21
CA ARG A 775 -36.93 -11.38 -28.42
C ARG A 775 -36.72 -12.30 -27.23
N TRP A 776 -37.51 -12.15 -26.16
CA TRP A 776 -37.40 -13.00 -24.96
C TRP A 776 -37.44 -14.50 -25.29
N THR A 777 -38.32 -14.93 -26.19
CA THR A 777 -38.47 -16.32 -26.66
C THR A 777 -37.23 -16.88 -27.37
N GLU A 778 -36.37 -16.01 -27.89
CA GLU A 778 -35.12 -16.36 -28.56
C GLU A 778 -33.92 -16.38 -27.59
N THR A 779 -34.15 -16.08 -26.31
CA THR A 779 -33.12 -16.09 -25.27
C THR A 779 -33.24 -17.31 -24.37
N SER A 780 -32.22 -17.56 -23.55
CA SER A 780 -32.29 -18.55 -22.46
C SER A 780 -33.31 -18.19 -21.38
N GLY A 781 -33.93 -17.00 -21.43
CA GLY A 781 -34.89 -16.49 -20.45
C GLY A 781 -36.15 -17.33 -20.34
N VAL A 782 -36.54 -18.05 -21.40
CA VAL A 782 -37.68 -18.98 -21.41
C VAL A 782 -37.57 -20.12 -20.38
N LYS A 783 -36.36 -20.37 -19.87
CA LYS A 783 -36.11 -21.40 -18.85
C LYS A 783 -36.30 -20.89 -17.41
N ALA A 784 -36.48 -19.58 -17.24
CA ALA A 784 -36.60 -18.98 -15.92
C ALA A 784 -37.92 -19.40 -15.24
N VAL A 785 -37.84 -19.81 -13.97
CA VAL A 785 -39.01 -20.23 -13.19
C VAL A 785 -39.88 -19.06 -12.69
N ASN A 786 -39.45 -17.82 -12.92
CA ASN A 786 -40.13 -16.59 -12.53
C ASN A 786 -40.23 -15.60 -13.71
N PRO A 787 -41.00 -15.95 -14.77
CA PRO A 787 -41.17 -15.07 -15.90
C PRO A 787 -41.96 -13.80 -15.51
N ASP A 788 -41.56 -12.67 -16.09
CA ASP A 788 -42.29 -11.40 -16.02
C ASP A 788 -42.91 -11.12 -17.40
N PRO A 789 -44.24 -10.93 -17.51
CA PRO A 789 -44.91 -10.62 -18.77
C PRO A 789 -44.34 -9.39 -19.47
N GLU A 790 -43.80 -8.41 -18.74
CA GLU A 790 -43.20 -7.22 -19.36
C GLU A 790 -42.01 -7.57 -20.25
N TRP A 791 -41.24 -8.61 -19.91
CA TRP A 791 -40.02 -8.97 -20.63
C TRP A 791 -40.30 -9.50 -22.04
N GLU A 792 -41.48 -10.07 -22.27
CA GLU A 792 -41.89 -10.58 -23.59
C GLU A 792 -42.10 -9.47 -24.62
N SER A 793 -42.47 -8.28 -24.15
CA SER A 793 -42.69 -7.10 -24.99
C SER A 793 -41.38 -6.36 -25.37
N LEU A 794 -40.25 -6.72 -24.73
CA LEU A 794 -38.97 -6.03 -24.87
C LEU A 794 -37.99 -6.78 -25.79
N MET A 795 -37.06 -6.01 -26.37
CA MET A 795 -35.92 -6.53 -27.12
C MET A 795 -34.66 -6.49 -26.26
N TRP A 796 -33.82 -7.50 -26.41
CA TRP A 796 -32.67 -7.75 -25.54
C TRP A 796 -31.36 -7.88 -26.32
N TYR A 797 -30.30 -7.25 -25.82
CA TYR A 797 -28.92 -7.50 -26.22
C TYR A 797 -28.25 -8.47 -25.25
N PRO A 798 -27.66 -9.57 -25.75
CA PRO A 798 -26.85 -10.44 -24.91
C PRO A 798 -25.54 -9.74 -24.52
N CYS A 799 -25.20 -9.83 -23.25
CA CYS A 799 -24.02 -9.21 -22.67
C CYS A 799 -22.97 -10.25 -22.29
N LYS A 800 -21.69 -9.87 -22.37
CA LYS A 800 -20.57 -10.69 -21.92
C LYS A 800 -20.39 -10.59 -20.40
N LYS A 801 -20.54 -9.37 -19.87
CA LYS A 801 -20.35 -9.05 -18.45
C LYS A 801 -21.27 -7.91 -18.00
N LEU A 802 -21.58 -7.88 -16.71
CA LEU A 802 -22.15 -6.73 -16.00
C LEU A 802 -21.21 -6.30 -14.85
N ILE A 803 -21.45 -5.12 -14.29
CA ILE A 803 -20.83 -4.68 -13.04
C ILE A 803 -21.82 -4.92 -11.88
N SER A 804 -21.39 -5.65 -10.85
CA SER A 804 -22.20 -5.98 -9.66
C SER A 804 -22.37 -4.79 -8.71
N GLN A 805 -23.18 -4.95 -7.65
CA GLN A 805 -23.31 -3.93 -6.59
C GLN A 805 -21.97 -3.60 -5.92
N TYR A 806 -21.12 -4.61 -5.72
CA TYR A 806 -19.79 -4.43 -5.14
C TYR A 806 -18.71 -4.09 -6.18
N SER A 807 -19.12 -3.66 -7.39
CA SER A 807 -18.25 -3.20 -8.49
C SER A 807 -17.41 -4.29 -9.16
N ASP A 808 -17.80 -5.56 -9.06
CA ASP A 808 -17.14 -6.67 -9.73
C ASP A 808 -17.62 -6.84 -11.17
N ALA A 809 -16.72 -7.19 -12.08
CA ALA A 809 -17.08 -7.51 -13.45
C ALA A 809 -17.53 -8.97 -13.59
N CYS A 810 -18.80 -9.25 -13.31
CA CYS A 810 -19.39 -10.60 -13.39
C CYS A 810 -19.70 -10.99 -14.84
N GLY A 811 -19.11 -12.08 -15.31
CA GLY A 811 -19.34 -12.62 -16.66
C GLY A 811 -20.26 -13.83 -16.69
N VAL A 812 -20.72 -14.18 -17.89
CA VAL A 812 -21.39 -15.48 -18.09
C VAL A 812 -20.45 -16.61 -17.66
N GLY A 813 -20.97 -17.54 -16.85
CA GLY A 813 -20.23 -18.63 -16.23
C GLY A 813 -19.60 -18.30 -14.87
N SER A 814 -19.64 -17.05 -14.40
CA SER A 814 -19.23 -16.69 -13.03
C SER A 814 -20.23 -17.20 -12.00
N TRP A 815 -19.73 -17.56 -10.82
CA TRP A 815 -20.54 -17.83 -9.64
C TRP A 815 -20.78 -16.53 -8.88
N VAL A 816 -22.02 -16.27 -8.47
CA VAL A 816 -22.42 -15.02 -7.83
C VAL A 816 -23.39 -15.24 -6.69
N PHE A 817 -23.32 -14.36 -5.69
CA PHE A 817 -24.41 -14.15 -4.75
C PHE A 817 -25.34 -13.06 -5.29
N ALA A 818 -26.64 -13.23 -5.11
CA ALA A 818 -27.66 -12.27 -5.54
C ALA A 818 -28.79 -12.18 -4.52
N THR A 819 -29.46 -11.02 -4.44
CA THR A 819 -30.71 -10.89 -3.68
C THR A 819 -31.80 -11.74 -4.34
N SER A 820 -32.52 -12.53 -3.54
CA SER A 820 -33.56 -13.42 -4.04
C SER A 820 -34.78 -12.62 -4.57
N PRO A 821 -35.31 -12.95 -5.76
CA PRO A 821 -36.52 -12.30 -6.27
C PRO A 821 -37.80 -12.85 -5.63
N PHE A 822 -37.71 -13.90 -4.80
CA PHE A 822 -38.85 -14.60 -4.22
C PHE A 822 -39.16 -14.20 -2.76
N ALA A 823 -38.25 -13.49 -2.11
CA ALA A 823 -38.30 -13.31 -0.67
C ALA A 823 -38.91 -11.95 -0.27
N VAL A 824 -39.65 -11.94 0.84
CA VAL A 824 -40.17 -10.72 1.50
C VAL A 824 -39.12 -10.10 2.44
N ALA A 825 -38.06 -10.84 2.74
CA ALA A 825 -36.85 -10.41 3.45
C ALA A 825 -35.63 -10.55 2.51
N ASP A 826 -34.55 -9.82 2.75
CA ASP A 826 -33.32 -9.80 1.93
C ASP A 826 -32.53 -11.14 1.91
N GLU A 827 -33.19 -12.27 1.64
CA GLU A 827 -32.56 -13.57 1.50
C GLU A 827 -31.61 -13.57 0.29
N THR A 828 -30.42 -14.12 0.49
CA THR A 828 -29.41 -14.22 -0.56
C THR A 828 -29.48 -15.60 -1.22
N LEU A 829 -29.54 -15.63 -2.55
CA LEU A 829 -29.37 -16.85 -3.34
C LEU A 829 -27.96 -16.92 -3.92
N THR A 830 -27.54 -18.12 -4.29
CA THR A 830 -26.22 -18.38 -4.85
C THR A 830 -26.33 -19.26 -6.09
N GLY A 831 -25.54 -18.98 -7.12
CA GLY A 831 -25.65 -19.71 -8.37
C GLY A 831 -24.69 -19.25 -9.46
N LYS A 832 -24.76 -19.92 -10.61
CA LYS A 832 -23.90 -19.67 -11.76
C LYS A 832 -24.64 -18.88 -12.83
N ILE A 833 -24.01 -17.81 -13.34
CA ILE A 833 -24.58 -17.00 -14.43
C ILE A 833 -24.65 -17.82 -15.72
N VAL A 834 -25.87 -18.02 -16.22
CA VAL A 834 -26.16 -18.69 -17.49
C VAL A 834 -26.26 -17.68 -18.63
N SER A 835 -26.85 -16.51 -18.38
CA SER A 835 -27.01 -15.46 -19.39
C SER A 835 -27.16 -14.07 -18.76
N ILE A 836 -26.79 -13.04 -19.51
CA ILE A 836 -26.96 -11.63 -19.15
C ILE A 836 -27.63 -10.93 -20.33
N LEU A 837 -28.77 -10.29 -20.09
CA LEU A 837 -29.61 -9.66 -21.10
C LEU A 837 -29.84 -8.20 -20.73
N ARG A 838 -29.52 -7.27 -21.62
CA ARG A 838 -29.77 -5.84 -21.43
C ARG A 838 -30.82 -5.35 -22.41
N CYS A 839 -31.81 -4.61 -21.93
CA CYS A 839 -32.85 -4.06 -22.79
C CYS A 839 -32.24 -3.11 -23.83
N VAL A 840 -32.74 -3.20 -25.07
CA VAL A 840 -32.29 -2.37 -26.20
C VAL A 840 -32.65 -0.90 -25.96
N ASN A 841 -33.86 -0.64 -25.47
CA ASN A 841 -34.43 0.70 -25.33
C ASN A 841 -34.20 1.31 -23.93
N ASN A 842 -33.81 0.50 -22.95
CA ASN A 842 -33.51 0.95 -21.59
C ASN A 842 -32.22 0.30 -21.07
N VAL A 843 -31.10 1.03 -21.16
CA VAL A 843 -29.77 0.54 -20.75
C VAL A 843 -29.70 0.20 -19.26
N SER A 844 -30.59 0.78 -18.43
CA SER A 844 -30.65 0.52 -16.99
C SER A 844 -31.36 -0.80 -16.64
N GLN A 845 -32.12 -1.37 -17.57
CA GLN A 845 -32.84 -2.63 -17.40
C GLN A 845 -31.95 -3.78 -17.90
N CYS A 846 -31.46 -4.55 -16.94
CA CYS A 846 -30.59 -5.70 -17.17
C CYS A 846 -31.16 -6.89 -16.39
N ILE A 847 -31.27 -8.05 -17.02
CA ILE A 847 -31.72 -9.31 -16.42
C ILE A 847 -30.59 -10.33 -16.49
N VAL A 848 -30.37 -11.04 -15.40
CA VAL A 848 -29.36 -12.08 -15.26
C VAL A 848 -30.06 -13.40 -14.95
N LEU A 849 -29.74 -14.44 -15.71
CA LEU A 849 -30.26 -15.78 -15.49
C LEU A 849 -29.23 -16.59 -14.69
N LEU A 850 -29.66 -17.13 -13.56
CA LEU A 850 -28.82 -17.88 -12.62
C LEU A 850 -29.29 -19.33 -12.51
N ASP A 851 -28.39 -20.29 -12.72
CA ASP A 851 -28.59 -21.68 -12.29
C ASP A 851 -28.29 -21.75 -10.79
N VAL A 852 -29.32 -22.00 -9.98
CA VAL A 852 -29.28 -21.84 -8.52
C VAL A 852 -28.82 -23.12 -7.82
N PHE A 853 -27.99 -22.95 -6.78
CA PHE A 853 -27.44 -24.02 -5.96
C PHE A 853 -27.83 -23.82 -4.49
N GLU A 854 -27.93 -24.93 -3.75
CA GLU A 854 -28.13 -24.94 -2.31
C GLU A 854 -26.81 -25.23 -1.60
N MET A 855 -26.61 -24.56 -0.47
CA MET A 855 -25.43 -24.74 0.37
C MET A 855 -25.69 -25.81 1.42
N ALA A 856 -24.74 -26.72 1.61
CA ALA A 856 -24.82 -27.75 2.63
C ALA A 856 -24.77 -27.15 4.06
N SER A 857 -25.39 -27.83 5.02
CA SER A 857 -25.38 -27.43 6.44
C SER A 857 -24.07 -27.72 7.16
N THR A 858 -23.19 -28.53 6.57
CA THR A 858 -21.88 -28.90 7.11
C THR A 858 -20.76 -28.62 6.11
N ARG A 859 -19.55 -28.42 6.62
CA ARG A 859 -18.35 -28.21 5.81
C ARG A 859 -17.92 -29.50 5.12
N HIS A 860 -17.22 -29.37 4.00
CA HIS A 860 -16.58 -30.47 3.30
C HIS A 860 -15.57 -31.18 4.22
N PRO A 861 -15.58 -32.52 4.35
CA PRO A 861 -14.77 -33.25 5.33
C PRO A 861 -13.25 -33.10 5.12
N ILE A 862 -12.80 -32.96 3.87
CA ILE A 862 -11.38 -32.76 3.52
C ILE A 862 -10.99 -31.28 3.46
N PHE A 863 -11.70 -30.46 2.68
CA PHE A 863 -11.35 -29.06 2.47
C PHE A 863 -11.73 -28.14 3.63
N ASP A 864 -12.66 -28.54 4.53
CA ASP A 864 -13.19 -27.71 5.63
C ASP A 864 -13.84 -26.40 5.14
N MET A 865 -14.55 -26.49 4.01
CA MET A 865 -15.18 -25.37 3.28
C MET A 865 -16.65 -25.64 2.96
N PRO A 866 -17.48 -24.60 2.70
CA PRO A 866 -18.87 -24.78 2.29
C PRO A 866 -19.02 -25.53 0.96
N VAL A 867 -20.04 -26.39 0.87
CA VAL A 867 -20.34 -27.20 -0.32
C VAL A 867 -21.64 -26.70 -0.97
N LEU A 868 -21.65 -26.66 -2.30
CA LEU A 868 -22.78 -26.32 -3.15
C LEU A 868 -23.23 -27.55 -3.94
N SER A 869 -24.54 -27.77 -4.00
CA SER A 869 -25.15 -28.82 -4.81
C SER A 869 -26.50 -28.36 -5.36
N ARG A 870 -26.97 -28.97 -6.45
CA ARG A 870 -28.32 -28.73 -6.93
C ARG A 870 -29.32 -29.43 -6.03
N ARG A 871 -30.42 -28.74 -5.72
CA ARG A 871 -31.55 -29.34 -5.00
C ARG A 871 -32.09 -30.51 -5.83
N LEU A 872 -32.12 -31.71 -5.24
CA LEU A 872 -32.54 -32.96 -5.89
C LEU A 872 -31.79 -33.28 -7.21
N GLY A 873 -30.63 -32.65 -7.47
CA GLY A 873 -29.87 -32.81 -8.71
C GLY A 873 -30.42 -32.06 -9.93
N GLU A 874 -31.48 -31.27 -9.78
CA GLU A 874 -32.16 -30.60 -10.89
C GLU A 874 -31.69 -29.14 -11.09
N ALA A 875 -31.47 -28.74 -12.35
CA ALA A 875 -31.09 -27.37 -12.68
C ALA A 875 -32.29 -26.43 -12.55
N ARG A 876 -32.16 -25.37 -11.76
CA ARG A 876 -33.22 -24.38 -11.53
C ARG A 876 -32.74 -23.01 -11.97
N VAL A 877 -33.27 -22.52 -13.09
CA VAL A 877 -32.91 -21.19 -13.61
C VAL A 877 -33.84 -20.12 -13.04
N VAL A 878 -33.27 -19.10 -12.41
CA VAL A 878 -33.98 -17.95 -11.86
C VAL A 878 -33.52 -16.69 -12.59
N ALA A 879 -34.47 -15.83 -12.98
CA ALA A 879 -34.18 -14.51 -13.52
C ALA A 879 -34.12 -13.48 -12.40
N VAL A 880 -33.04 -12.71 -12.32
CA VAL A 880 -32.87 -11.61 -11.35
C VAL A 880 -32.50 -10.33 -12.07
N SER A 881 -32.82 -9.19 -11.46
CA SER A 881 -32.31 -7.90 -11.94
C SER A 881 -30.78 -7.89 -11.88
N GLY A 882 -30.12 -7.29 -12.87
CA GLY A 882 -28.68 -7.07 -12.85
C GLY A 882 -28.23 -6.24 -11.64
N LYS A 883 -29.12 -5.38 -11.11
CA LYS A 883 -28.89 -4.64 -9.87
C LYS A 883 -28.94 -5.53 -8.62
N ALA A 884 -29.52 -6.73 -8.69
CA ALA A 884 -29.60 -7.66 -7.56
C ALA A 884 -28.34 -8.54 -7.44
N ILE A 885 -27.42 -8.50 -8.40
CA ILE A 885 -26.14 -9.22 -8.31
C ILE A 885 -25.24 -8.52 -7.30
N LEU A 886 -24.91 -9.20 -6.21
CA LEU A 886 -24.09 -8.67 -5.14
C LEU A 886 -22.62 -8.66 -5.57
N PHE A 887 -22.01 -9.85 -5.67
CA PHE A 887 -20.58 -10.02 -5.98
C PHE A 887 -20.32 -11.41 -6.55
N ASP A 888 -19.19 -11.57 -7.26
CA ASP A 888 -18.71 -12.88 -7.71
C ASP A 888 -17.69 -13.50 -6.74
N TYR A 889 -17.58 -14.83 -6.77
CA TYR A 889 -16.71 -15.59 -5.89
C TYR A 889 -16.18 -16.85 -6.55
N ASN A 890 -15.04 -17.35 -6.07
CA ASN A 890 -14.40 -18.53 -6.63
C ASN A 890 -15.01 -19.82 -6.08
N VAL A 891 -15.23 -20.78 -6.98
CA VAL A 891 -15.80 -22.10 -6.69
C VAL A 891 -14.97 -23.15 -7.42
N GLN A 892 -14.61 -24.22 -6.73
CA GLN A 892 -13.91 -25.36 -7.34
C GLN A 892 -14.86 -26.55 -7.43
N HIS A 893 -14.69 -27.37 -8.47
CA HIS A 893 -15.38 -28.66 -8.55
C HIS A 893 -14.87 -29.59 -7.44
N ASP A 894 -15.76 -30.38 -6.83
CA ASP A 894 -15.39 -31.39 -5.84
C ASP A 894 -14.79 -32.65 -6.52
N CYS A 895 -13.60 -32.48 -7.09
CA CYS A 895 -12.88 -33.57 -7.74
C CYS A 895 -12.50 -34.71 -6.80
N TYR A 896 -12.44 -34.43 -5.48
CA TYR A 896 -12.15 -35.45 -4.47
C TYR A 896 -13.31 -36.43 -4.34
N ALA A 897 -14.52 -35.92 -4.13
CA ALA A 897 -15.71 -36.77 -4.01
C ALA A 897 -16.08 -37.44 -5.34
N ALA A 898 -16.01 -36.70 -6.45
CA ALA A 898 -16.39 -37.18 -7.78
C ALA A 898 -15.37 -38.12 -8.44
N ARG A 899 -14.14 -38.24 -7.89
CA ARG A 899 -13.05 -39.07 -8.44
C ARG A 899 -12.81 -38.83 -9.93
N CYS A 900 -12.74 -37.55 -10.32
CA CYS A 900 -12.54 -37.13 -11.71
C CYS A 900 -11.30 -37.79 -12.33
N SER A 901 -11.42 -38.21 -13.60
CA SER A 901 -10.35 -38.88 -14.35
C SER A 901 -9.65 -37.92 -15.31
N SER A 902 -8.45 -38.31 -15.76
CA SER A 902 -7.72 -37.60 -16.80
C SER A 902 -7.96 -38.26 -18.16
N ASN A 903 -8.24 -37.45 -19.19
CA ASN A 903 -8.38 -37.92 -20.56
C ASN A 903 -7.33 -37.24 -21.46
N PRO A 904 -6.52 -37.99 -22.25
CA PRO A 904 -5.60 -37.40 -23.22
C PRO A 904 -6.35 -36.93 -24.47
N GLN A 905 -6.98 -35.76 -24.45
CA GLN A 905 -7.75 -35.29 -25.60
C GLN A 905 -7.60 -33.81 -25.99
N GLU A 906 -6.81 -33.00 -25.27
CA GLU A 906 -6.59 -31.62 -25.73
C GLU A 906 -5.30 -31.51 -26.55
N LEU A 907 -5.44 -31.20 -27.83
CA LEU A 907 -4.33 -30.87 -28.74
C LEU A 907 -3.69 -29.56 -28.27
N ILE A 908 -2.39 -29.57 -28.02
CA ILE A 908 -1.67 -28.36 -27.60
C ILE A 908 -1.65 -27.38 -28.77
N GLN A 909 -2.13 -26.16 -28.55
CA GLN A 909 -1.91 -25.06 -29.48
C GLN A 909 -0.53 -24.46 -29.19
N GLN A 910 0.44 -24.66 -30.09
CA GLN A 910 1.75 -24.00 -30.04
C GLN A 910 1.80 -22.91 -31.11
N ASN A 911 2.13 -21.67 -30.72
CA ASN A 911 2.26 -20.54 -31.65
C ASN A 911 1.04 -20.35 -32.59
N HIS A 912 -0.18 -20.48 -32.06
CA HIS A 912 -1.44 -20.43 -32.84
C HIS A 912 -1.59 -21.51 -33.93
N ALA A 913 -0.72 -22.53 -33.96
CA ALA A 913 -0.83 -23.74 -34.79
C ALA A 913 -1.18 -24.95 -33.91
N GLN A 914 -1.92 -25.93 -34.47
CA GLN A 914 -2.15 -27.20 -33.80
C GLN A 914 -0.84 -27.99 -33.76
N ALA A 915 -0.29 -28.22 -32.57
CA ALA A 915 0.79 -29.17 -32.41
C ALA A 915 0.20 -30.59 -32.30
N GLY A 916 0.87 -31.59 -32.90
CA GLY A 916 0.46 -33.01 -32.84
C GLY A 916 0.66 -33.68 -31.48
N THR A 917 0.85 -32.92 -30.41
CA THR A 917 1.05 -33.41 -29.04
C THR A 917 -0.20 -33.18 -28.21
N THR A 918 -0.67 -34.22 -27.52
CA THR A 918 -1.85 -34.16 -26.64
C THR A 918 -1.43 -33.92 -25.18
N GLN A 919 -2.16 -33.08 -24.46
CA GLN A 919 -2.04 -32.92 -23.02
C GLN A 919 -3.21 -33.61 -22.31
N ALA A 920 -2.94 -34.28 -21.19
CA ALA A 920 -3.97 -34.87 -20.34
C ALA A 920 -4.70 -33.75 -19.58
N VAL A 921 -6.03 -33.74 -19.66
CA VAL A 921 -6.91 -32.76 -19.00
C VAL A 921 -7.86 -33.49 -18.07
N ILE A 922 -8.20 -32.88 -16.93
CA ILE A 922 -9.18 -33.44 -15.99
C ILE A 922 -10.57 -33.29 -16.59
N VAL A 923 -11.29 -34.41 -16.67
CA VAL A 923 -12.71 -34.45 -17.04
C VAL A 923 -13.52 -34.57 -15.75
N HIS A 924 -14.36 -33.58 -15.49
CA HIS A 924 -15.22 -33.58 -14.31
C HIS A 924 -16.31 -34.66 -14.43
N ALA A 925 -16.41 -35.52 -13.43
CA ALA A 925 -17.42 -36.58 -13.33
C ALA A 925 -18.55 -36.17 -12.37
N ALA A 926 -19.66 -36.90 -12.40
CA ALA A 926 -20.73 -36.77 -11.41
C ALA A 926 -20.26 -37.27 -10.02
N PRO A 927 -20.84 -36.77 -8.91
CA PRO A 927 -21.91 -35.76 -8.83
C PRO A 927 -21.41 -34.34 -9.14
N GLU A 928 -22.29 -33.50 -9.69
CA GLU A 928 -22.03 -32.06 -9.91
C GLU A 928 -22.08 -31.28 -8.59
N GLN A 929 -21.07 -31.53 -7.75
CA GLN A 929 -20.87 -30.91 -6.45
C GLN A 929 -19.69 -29.95 -6.53
N TYR A 930 -19.83 -28.83 -5.82
CA TYR A 930 -18.86 -27.75 -5.86
C TYR A 930 -18.51 -27.26 -4.45
N VAL A 931 -17.32 -26.68 -4.30
CA VAL A 931 -16.80 -26.18 -3.02
C VAL A 931 -16.55 -24.68 -3.15
N ILE A 932 -17.11 -23.89 -2.24
CA ILE A 932 -16.83 -22.45 -2.15
C ILE A 932 -15.39 -22.29 -1.67
N ASN A 933 -14.55 -21.67 -2.49
CA ASN A 933 -13.16 -21.47 -2.13
C ASN A 933 -13.00 -20.32 -1.12
N THR A 934 -12.99 -20.66 0.18
CA THR A 934 -12.80 -19.68 1.26
C THR A 934 -11.36 -19.19 1.39
N HIS A 935 -10.41 -19.78 0.64
CA HIS A 935 -9.03 -19.30 0.55
C HIS A 935 -8.84 -18.25 -0.56
N SER A 936 -9.88 -17.94 -1.35
CA SER A 936 -9.83 -16.88 -2.36
C SER A 936 -9.49 -15.53 -1.74
N LEU A 937 -8.60 -14.77 -2.37
CA LEU A 937 -8.29 -13.39 -1.94
C LEU A 937 -9.23 -12.37 -2.59
N HIS A 938 -10.08 -12.81 -3.52
CA HIS A 938 -11.14 -11.99 -4.12
C HIS A 938 -12.41 -12.09 -3.27
N ASN A 939 -12.91 -10.95 -2.82
CA ASN A 939 -14.10 -10.83 -1.97
C ASN A 939 -14.15 -11.73 -0.71
N PRO A 940 -13.04 -11.97 0.03
CA PRO A 940 -13.05 -12.88 1.18
C PRO A 940 -13.97 -12.38 2.32
N HIS A 941 -14.00 -11.07 2.54
CA HIS A 941 -14.87 -10.40 3.51
C HIS A 941 -16.37 -10.57 3.18
N LEU A 942 -16.76 -10.44 1.91
CA LEU A 942 -18.16 -10.59 1.48
C LEU A 942 -18.64 -12.04 1.55
N ILE A 943 -17.79 -13.00 1.15
CA ILE A 943 -18.08 -14.43 1.34
C ILE A 943 -18.34 -14.70 2.82
N ARG A 944 -17.48 -14.19 3.71
CA ARG A 944 -17.60 -14.41 5.16
C ARG A 944 -18.78 -13.68 5.82
N GLN A 945 -19.29 -12.63 5.19
CA GLN A 945 -20.50 -11.94 5.61
C GLN A 945 -21.77 -12.68 5.16
N THR A 946 -21.73 -13.28 3.96
CA THR A 946 -22.91 -13.86 3.32
C THR A 946 -23.14 -15.32 3.74
N VAL A 947 -22.05 -16.07 3.96
CA VAL A 947 -22.11 -17.48 4.35
C VAL A 947 -22.29 -17.60 5.87
N SER A 948 -23.12 -18.57 6.30
CA SER A 948 -23.29 -18.88 7.73
C SER A 948 -21.95 -19.07 8.43
N ARG A 949 -21.76 -18.37 9.55
CA ARG A 949 -20.52 -18.37 10.32
C ARG A 949 -20.06 -19.77 10.73
N GLN A 950 -20.98 -20.70 10.97
CA GLN A 950 -20.67 -22.10 11.29
C GLN A 950 -19.87 -22.80 10.19
N LEU A 951 -19.99 -22.38 8.92
CA LEU A 951 -19.31 -22.98 7.77
C LEU A 951 -17.97 -22.35 7.42
N ILE A 952 -17.61 -21.21 8.02
CA ILE A 952 -16.46 -20.39 7.61
C ILE A 952 -15.57 -19.94 8.76
N ALA A 953 -16.05 -19.88 10.01
CA ALA A 953 -15.25 -19.42 11.13
C ALA A 953 -14.02 -20.34 11.32
N PRO A 954 -12.81 -19.80 11.49
CA PRO A 954 -11.67 -20.61 11.85
C PRO A 954 -11.96 -21.37 13.14
N VAL A 955 -11.59 -22.64 13.19
CA VAL A 955 -11.76 -23.49 14.38
C VAL A 955 -10.37 -23.85 14.88
N LEU A 956 -10.10 -23.59 16.16
CA LEU A 956 -8.84 -23.95 16.79
C LEU A 956 -8.68 -25.48 16.76
N LYS A 957 -7.59 -25.96 16.18
CA LYS A 957 -7.42 -27.40 15.94
C LYS A 957 -6.71 -28.15 17.08
N HIS A 958 -6.00 -27.42 17.94
CA HIS A 958 -5.34 -27.97 19.13
C HIS A 958 -5.79 -27.18 20.37
N ILE A 959 -6.48 -27.85 21.30
CA ILE A 959 -7.01 -27.20 22.52
C ILE A 959 -5.89 -26.99 23.55
N ASP A 960 -5.14 -28.05 23.88
CA ASP A 960 -3.97 -27.97 24.77
C ASP A 960 -2.70 -27.68 23.97
N ARG A 961 -2.56 -26.41 23.57
CA ARG A 961 -1.42 -25.92 22.78
C ARG A 961 -0.12 -25.97 23.59
N ASP A 962 -0.22 -25.77 24.89
CA ASP A 962 0.91 -25.77 25.82
C ASP A 962 1.62 -27.13 25.86
N SER A 963 0.85 -28.20 25.95
CA SER A 963 1.37 -29.57 25.88
C SER A 963 1.98 -29.88 24.51
N LEU A 964 1.30 -29.47 23.44
CA LEU A 964 1.81 -29.61 22.07
C LEU A 964 3.18 -28.92 21.90
N HIS A 965 3.30 -27.66 22.32
CA HIS A 965 4.55 -26.90 22.19
C HIS A 965 5.68 -27.53 23.01
N ASN A 966 5.37 -28.09 24.19
CA ASN A 966 6.35 -28.83 24.99
C ASN A 966 6.88 -30.06 24.28
N GLU A 967 6.00 -30.84 23.65
CA GLU A 967 6.39 -32.03 22.89
C GLU A 967 7.31 -31.65 21.72
N GLN A 968 6.97 -30.58 20.99
CA GLN A 968 7.78 -30.08 19.88
C GLN A 968 9.15 -29.57 20.33
N ALA A 969 9.23 -28.87 21.46
CA ALA A 969 10.49 -28.43 22.05
C ALA A 969 11.38 -29.64 22.44
N ARG A 970 10.82 -30.68 23.07
CA ARG A 970 11.55 -31.92 23.40
C ARG A 970 12.07 -32.66 22.16
N SER A 971 11.25 -32.71 21.11
CA SER A 971 11.64 -33.29 19.81
C SER A 971 12.85 -32.55 19.22
N LEU A 972 12.83 -31.21 19.27
CA LEU A 972 13.93 -30.37 18.81
C LEU A 972 15.22 -30.62 19.59
N GLN A 973 15.14 -30.72 20.92
CA GLN A 973 16.30 -31.02 21.78
C GLN A 973 16.90 -32.40 21.45
N THR A 974 16.04 -33.40 21.26
CA THR A 974 16.45 -34.77 20.93
C THR A 974 17.12 -34.85 19.56
N ALA A 975 16.59 -34.14 18.56
CA ALA A 975 17.20 -34.06 17.22
C ALA A 975 18.60 -33.43 17.28
N ARG A 976 18.80 -32.39 18.09
CA ARG A 976 20.13 -31.78 18.30
C ARG A 976 21.12 -32.75 18.93
N LEU A 977 20.69 -33.52 19.94
CA LEU A 977 21.52 -34.54 20.58
C LEU A 977 21.94 -35.66 19.61
N ARG A 978 21.11 -35.99 18.61
CA ARG A 978 21.45 -36.98 17.56
C ARG A 978 22.37 -36.44 16.46
N SER A 979 22.41 -35.13 16.27
CA SER A 979 23.26 -34.47 15.25
C SER A 979 24.66 -34.11 15.75
N ARG A 980 24.89 -34.22 17.05
CA ARG A 980 26.19 -34.11 17.72
C ARG A 980 26.75 -35.50 17.92
#